data_AF-A0A925LQW4-F1
#
_entry.id   AF-A0A925LQW4-F1
#
_cell.length_a   1.000
_cell.length_b   1.000
_cell.length_c   1.000
_cell.angle_alpha   90.00
_cell.angle_beta   90.00
_cell.angle_gamma   90.00
#
_symmetry.space_group_name_H-M   'P 1'
#
loop_
_entity.id
_entity.type
_entity.pdbx_description
1 polymer ?
#
loop_
_entity_poly.entity_id
_entity_poly.type
_entity_poly.pdbx_seq_one_letter_code
_entity_poly.pdbx_strand_id
1 'polypeptide(L)'
;MQKYVFMLAMSLAALANAQGPLTFQGEEGPGTGKHIVFVAGDHEYRSEESLPALARLLARHHGFKCTVLFNIDPKTGEIVAGTPSNIPHMEALDTADLAVVFLRYQNLPAEQMKHFDAYLNRGGPVVGMRTSTHAFKIPAGQPYAKYDCESKDADYELGFGHQVLGQTWVGHYGRNHKQSNRITIVDAMKSHPILRGVKDVWVQAGGYVGKPVDGDILTMAQPLDGMTPDSTPSETQPPMPSEWTRTYKSASGKEGRVFTSLYGTPEDLTNEGYRRLICNGIFWALGLEDAITPDMNVATVGPFKPNTFGNQRHARGIKPEMYAGFESPIPANNNTNNPDAKDGEKKDKPKSDRSKKQADIKADLAGSVEPPAGVLVTGKPARFVRIELPGDKRILTLAEVEVISGGTNIAKGREATQSSTNGDGKAARALDGNKDPDWNKGGQTHTTNAGSANPWWEVDLGASADIEKVGVWNRAGFEGRLDGFTITLLDEERKEVFRAANLAAPEMMEIDVKSGGRLTYLAYDGKPGATANAGEKTAKGKARKNNPQPSSEPALADVPTDYRDPLPFAFQQGDVVAIVGNGLPDRMQHDGWMETLLQSALQDKEVRFRNMSASGDRPDSFPRSQGATSMTEYLQHVKADVVFAFFGYNESFEGVEKAGEHQQKLVALIRKTRGSKANGKSFPRIVLFSPIAHENTRSANVPDGKAHNIQLEAYTRATEAAAKEAGVGFVDLFHPSLELFDAARTPLTINGVHLTPEGNRQLAEVIATVLLGDRVVASASMEPLRSAVLDKENHWNNRYRARDGNDVWGGRSTLTFANDQSNAVVLQHELSMLDVMTMNRDARVWAV
;
A
#
# COMPACT_ATOMS: atom_id res chain seq x y z
N MET A 1 -43.86 66.64 28.00
CA MET A 1 -44.28 67.02 26.63
C MET A 1 -43.03 67.02 25.75
N GLN A 2 -42.93 66.60 24.49
CA GLN A 2 -43.76 65.90 23.52
C GLN A 2 -43.14 66.26 22.14
N LYS A 3 -42.97 65.27 21.25
CA LYS A 3 -42.88 65.33 19.76
C LYS A 3 -41.57 65.73 19.03
N TYR A 4 -41.06 64.69 18.32
CA TYR A 4 -40.50 64.55 16.95
C TYR A 4 -39.47 65.52 16.36
N VAL A 5 -38.44 64.97 15.67
CA VAL A 5 -38.31 64.85 14.19
C VAL A 5 -37.07 64.01 13.78
N PHE A 6 -37.28 63.09 12.82
CA PHE A 6 -36.41 62.38 11.85
C PHE A 6 -34.87 62.54 11.85
N MET A 7 -34.07 61.45 11.75
CA MET A 7 -33.64 60.76 10.50
C MET A 7 -32.48 59.76 10.75
N LEU A 8 -32.60 58.57 10.13
CA LEU A 8 -31.58 57.73 9.48
C LEU A 8 -30.32 57.25 10.25
N ALA A 9 -30.30 55.94 10.56
CA ALA A 9 -29.09 55.12 10.45
C ALA A 9 -29.49 53.71 9.98
N MET A 10 -29.34 53.47 8.67
CA MET A 10 -29.32 52.13 8.09
C MET A 10 -28.04 51.42 8.58
N SER A 11 -28.17 50.46 9.47
CA SER A 11 -27.15 49.43 9.70
C SER A 11 -27.41 48.27 8.75
N LEU A 12 -26.62 48.17 7.67
CA LEU A 12 -26.49 46.94 6.90
C LEU A 12 -25.93 45.84 7.82
N ALA A 13 -26.80 44.94 8.28
CA ALA A 13 -26.38 43.63 8.74
C ALA A 13 -26.04 42.80 7.49
N ALA A 14 -24.80 42.33 7.39
CA ALA A 14 -24.44 41.33 6.41
C ALA A 14 -25.18 40.02 6.74
N LEU A 15 -26.17 39.67 5.91
CA LEU A 15 -26.82 38.36 5.90
C LEU A 15 -25.77 37.29 5.57
N ALA A 16 -25.38 36.51 6.57
CA ALA A 16 -24.77 35.21 6.35
C ALA A 16 -25.89 34.25 5.92
N ASN A 17 -25.78 33.65 4.73
CA ASN A 17 -26.71 32.61 4.25
C ASN A 17 -26.61 31.37 5.16
N ALA A 18 -27.55 31.21 6.10
CA ALA A 18 -27.78 29.93 6.77
C ALA A 18 -28.90 29.17 6.02
N GLN A 19 -28.52 28.31 5.07
CA GLN A 19 -29.42 27.32 4.48
C GLN A 19 -29.60 26.16 5.47
N GLY A 20 -30.83 25.79 5.79
CA GLY A 20 -31.14 24.70 6.75
C GLY A 20 -30.95 23.30 6.16
N PRO A 21 -31.06 22.23 6.97
CA PRO A 21 -30.82 20.87 6.52
C PRO A 21 -31.91 20.35 5.57
N LEU A 22 -31.55 19.47 4.63
CA LEU A 22 -32.51 18.85 3.71
C LEU A 22 -33.53 18.04 4.51
N THR A 23 -34.78 18.48 4.50
CA THR A 23 -35.87 17.84 5.26
C THR A 23 -37.03 17.50 4.34
N PHE A 24 -37.46 16.24 4.39
CA PHE A 24 -38.70 15.77 3.79
C PHE A 24 -39.71 15.59 4.90
N GLN A 25 -40.80 16.35 4.83
CA GLN A 25 -41.90 16.23 5.76
C GLN A 25 -42.87 15.17 5.22
N GLY A 26 -43.00 14.05 5.94
CA GLY A 26 -44.09 13.12 5.71
C GLY A 26 -45.40 13.67 6.26
N GLU A 27 -46.50 13.27 5.61
CA GLU A 27 -47.85 13.73 5.94
C GLU A 27 -48.58 12.65 6.76
N GLU A 28 -48.77 11.47 6.17
CA GLU A 28 -49.54 10.37 6.75
C GLU A 28 -48.78 9.04 6.68
N GLY A 29 -48.95 8.20 7.69
CA GLY A 29 -48.43 6.84 7.73
C GLY A 29 -47.92 6.42 9.12
N PRO A 30 -47.41 5.19 9.26
CA PRO A 30 -46.91 4.66 10.53
C PRO A 30 -45.75 5.47 11.15
N GLY A 31 -45.06 6.27 10.33
CA GLY A 31 -43.96 7.13 10.72
C GLY A 31 -44.37 8.55 11.15
N THR A 32 -45.65 8.91 11.05
CA THR A 32 -46.11 10.26 11.44
C THR A 32 -45.72 10.58 12.89
N GLY A 33 -45.11 11.74 13.09
CA GLY A 33 -44.61 12.19 14.39
C GLY A 33 -43.23 11.66 14.78
N LYS A 34 -42.60 10.82 13.96
CA LYS A 34 -41.23 10.34 14.17
C LYS A 34 -40.22 11.06 13.26
N HIS A 35 -39.03 11.33 13.79
CA HIS A 35 -37.95 12.02 13.11
C HIS A 35 -36.76 11.10 12.87
N ILE A 36 -36.47 10.80 11.61
CA ILE A 36 -35.28 10.06 11.19
C ILE A 36 -34.22 11.04 10.70
N VAL A 37 -32.99 10.92 11.21
CA VAL A 37 -31.84 11.68 10.74
C VAL A 37 -30.89 10.74 10.00
N PHE A 38 -30.63 11.07 8.74
CA PHE A 38 -29.70 10.37 7.87
C PHE A 38 -28.38 11.13 7.84
N VAL A 39 -27.25 10.46 8.03
CA VAL A 39 -25.92 11.08 8.08
C VAL A 39 -25.04 10.48 6.97
N ALA A 40 -24.84 11.25 5.91
CA ALA A 40 -24.10 10.87 4.70
C ALA A 40 -22.72 11.53 4.64
N GLY A 41 -21.69 10.76 4.28
CA GLY A 41 -20.30 11.25 4.20
C GLY A 41 -19.29 10.28 3.59
N ASP A 42 -19.74 9.25 2.88
CA ASP A 42 -18.89 8.28 2.19
C ASP A 42 -18.46 8.76 0.79
N HIS A 43 -17.20 8.51 0.38
CA HIS A 43 -16.59 8.97 -0.88
C HIS A 43 -16.42 7.94 -2.00
N GLU A 44 -16.84 6.70 -1.79
CA GLU A 44 -16.69 5.60 -2.76
C GLU A 44 -18.05 4.95 -3.09
N TYR A 45 -18.89 4.74 -2.08
CA TYR A 45 -20.17 4.04 -2.09
C TYR A 45 -21.38 4.96 -2.07
N ARG A 46 -21.17 6.28 -2.13
CA ARG A 46 -22.13 7.29 -2.59
C ARG A 46 -23.36 7.45 -1.70
N SER A 47 -23.10 7.56 -0.39
CA SER A 47 -24.11 7.79 0.64
C SER A 47 -25.01 9.02 0.36
N GLU A 48 -24.48 10.01 -0.35
CA GLU A 48 -25.16 11.25 -0.75
C GLU A 48 -26.27 11.05 -1.79
N GLU A 49 -26.39 9.87 -2.38
CA GLU A 49 -27.52 9.49 -3.24
C GLU A 49 -28.43 8.47 -2.55
N SER A 50 -27.86 7.49 -1.85
CA SER A 50 -28.64 6.46 -1.17
C SER A 50 -29.54 7.02 -0.09
N LEU A 51 -29.00 7.87 0.79
CA LEU A 51 -29.74 8.33 1.96
C LEU A 51 -30.89 9.30 1.60
N PRO A 52 -30.75 10.24 0.65
CA PRO A 52 -31.89 11.04 0.17
C PRO A 52 -32.98 10.21 -0.52
N ALA A 53 -32.61 9.19 -1.28
CA ALA A 53 -33.58 8.28 -1.90
C ALA A 53 -34.38 7.51 -0.84
N LEU A 54 -33.69 7.02 0.19
CA LEU A 54 -34.31 6.38 1.35
C LEU A 54 -35.20 7.34 2.15
N ALA A 55 -34.71 8.55 2.42
CA ALA A 55 -35.44 9.57 3.15
C ALA A 55 -36.76 9.96 2.44
N ARG A 56 -36.74 10.10 1.11
CA ARG A 56 -37.92 10.44 0.32
C ARG A 56 -38.97 9.35 0.33
N LEU A 57 -38.59 8.09 0.10
CA LEU A 57 -39.60 7.04 0.13
C LEU A 57 -40.22 6.90 1.53
N LEU A 58 -39.41 7.03 2.58
CA LEU A 58 -39.88 6.93 3.95
C LEU A 58 -40.80 8.11 4.32
N ALA A 59 -40.47 9.33 3.91
CA ALA A 59 -41.34 10.47 4.14
C ALA A 59 -42.65 10.37 3.33
N ARG A 60 -42.56 10.06 2.03
CA ARG A 60 -43.71 10.06 1.12
C ARG A 60 -44.68 8.91 1.35
N HIS A 61 -44.16 7.70 1.56
CA HIS A 61 -44.99 6.50 1.65
C HIS A 61 -45.35 6.13 3.08
N HIS A 62 -44.57 6.62 4.06
CA HIS A 62 -44.68 6.16 5.44
C HIS A 62 -44.82 7.29 6.47
N GLY A 63 -44.83 8.55 6.06
CA GLY A 63 -45.17 9.69 6.93
C GLY A 63 -44.05 10.17 7.86
N PHE A 64 -42.83 9.63 7.75
CA PHE A 64 -41.70 10.09 8.58
C PHE A 64 -41.30 11.53 8.27
N LYS A 65 -40.89 12.27 9.30
CA LYS A 65 -40.02 13.43 9.10
C LYS A 65 -38.61 12.89 8.87
N CYS A 66 -38.05 13.12 7.69
CA CYS A 66 -36.68 12.69 7.37
C CYS A 66 -35.79 13.90 7.15
N THR A 67 -34.70 14.00 7.93
CA THR A 67 -33.66 15.01 7.71
C THR A 67 -32.39 14.32 7.22
N VAL A 68 -31.81 14.80 6.13
CA VAL A 68 -30.55 14.29 5.59
C VAL A 68 -29.45 15.32 5.79
N LEU A 69 -28.40 14.88 6.44
CA LEU A 69 -27.19 15.63 6.71
C LEU A 69 -26.08 15.09 5.82
N PHE A 70 -25.26 16.00 5.29
CA PHE A 70 -24.19 15.67 4.36
C PHE A 70 -22.88 16.27 4.85
N ASN A 71 -21.76 15.72 4.39
CA ASN A 71 -20.52 16.48 4.37
C ASN A 71 -20.67 17.66 3.41
N ILE A 72 -20.37 18.86 3.91
CA ILE A 72 -20.51 20.12 3.18
C ILE A 72 -19.17 20.83 3.15
N ASP A 73 -18.73 21.25 1.96
CA ASP A 73 -17.64 22.21 1.85
C ASP A 73 -18.12 23.58 2.38
N PRO A 74 -17.54 24.09 3.49
CA PRO A 74 -18.00 25.33 4.12
C PRO A 74 -17.84 26.57 3.22
N LYS A 75 -17.02 26.50 2.16
CA LYS A 75 -16.83 27.60 1.22
C LYS A 75 -17.89 27.65 0.13
N THR A 76 -18.31 26.49 -0.38
CA THR A 76 -19.19 26.40 -1.55
C THR A 76 -20.64 26.07 -1.18
N GLY A 77 -20.86 25.42 -0.03
CA GLY A 77 -22.14 24.84 0.37
C GLY A 77 -22.50 23.58 -0.43
N GLU A 78 -21.56 23.03 -1.18
CA GLU A 78 -21.74 21.80 -1.96
C GLU A 78 -21.59 20.57 -1.06
N ILE A 79 -22.34 19.53 -1.39
CA ILE A 79 -22.16 18.19 -0.85
C ILE A 79 -20.82 17.67 -1.35
N VAL A 80 -19.96 17.28 -0.41
CA VAL A 80 -18.66 16.68 -0.69
C VAL A 80 -18.57 15.31 -0.04
N ALA A 81 -17.83 14.42 -0.67
CA ALA A 81 -17.69 13.06 -0.21
C ALA A 81 -16.35 12.92 0.54
N GLY A 82 -16.38 12.47 1.80
CA GLY A 82 -15.16 12.32 2.62
C GLY A 82 -14.68 13.61 3.29
N THR A 83 -13.68 14.28 2.72
CA THR A 83 -13.01 15.47 3.32
C THR A 83 -13.39 16.77 2.60
N PRO A 84 -13.53 17.91 3.33
CA PRO A 84 -13.39 18.04 4.77
C PRO A 84 -14.52 17.31 5.52
N SER A 85 -14.19 16.74 6.68
CA SER A 85 -15.19 16.20 7.61
C SER A 85 -15.92 17.38 8.25
N ASN A 86 -17.07 17.73 7.71
CA ASN A 86 -17.88 18.86 8.16
C ASN A 86 -19.34 18.61 7.80
N ILE A 87 -20.13 18.18 8.78
CA ILE A 87 -21.55 17.89 8.65
C ILE A 87 -22.30 18.92 9.50
N PRO A 88 -22.69 20.08 8.93
CA PRO A 88 -23.50 21.04 9.67
C PRO A 88 -24.87 20.44 10.00
N HIS A 89 -25.55 21.06 10.98
CA HIS A 89 -26.89 20.66 11.43
C HIS A 89 -26.98 19.33 12.19
N MET A 90 -25.85 18.86 12.75
CA MET A 90 -25.83 17.67 13.60
C MET A 90 -26.69 17.81 14.86
N GLU A 91 -27.08 19.03 15.28
CA GLU A 91 -28.10 19.27 16.30
C GLU A 91 -29.47 18.66 15.97
N ALA A 92 -29.75 18.34 14.71
CA ALA A 92 -30.96 17.58 14.35
C ALA A 92 -31.00 16.20 15.02
N LEU A 93 -29.84 15.63 15.36
CA LEU A 93 -29.76 14.39 16.14
C LEU A 93 -30.28 14.56 17.56
N ASP A 94 -30.38 15.77 18.11
CA ASP A 94 -30.86 15.97 19.48
C ASP A 94 -32.33 15.54 19.65
N THR A 95 -33.13 15.65 18.58
CA THR A 95 -34.56 15.28 18.55
C THR A 95 -34.85 14.04 17.72
N ALA A 96 -33.84 13.39 17.14
CA ALA A 96 -34.03 12.23 16.29
C ALA A 96 -34.51 11.00 17.08
N ASP A 97 -35.46 10.26 16.49
CA ASP A 97 -35.91 8.94 16.93
C ASP A 97 -35.06 7.80 16.35
N LEU A 98 -34.39 8.04 15.21
CA LEU A 98 -33.47 7.11 14.56
C LEU A 98 -32.35 7.87 13.85
N ALA A 99 -31.12 7.35 13.95
CA ALA A 99 -29.99 7.77 13.14
C ALA A 99 -29.66 6.68 12.10
N VAL A 100 -29.65 7.04 10.82
CA VAL A 100 -29.18 6.17 9.73
C VAL A 100 -27.80 6.66 9.32
N VAL A 101 -26.76 5.86 9.60
CA VAL A 101 -25.36 6.26 9.47
C VAL A 101 -24.75 5.57 8.26
N PHE A 102 -24.27 6.36 7.30
CA PHE A 102 -23.49 5.91 6.16
C PHE A 102 -22.29 6.85 5.97
N LEU A 103 -21.32 6.67 6.87
CA LEU A 103 -20.11 7.47 6.97
C LEU A 103 -18.86 6.62 6.74
N ARG A 104 -17.77 7.26 6.34
CA ARG A 104 -16.45 6.63 6.22
C ARG A 104 -15.36 7.60 6.67
N TYR A 105 -14.49 7.14 7.57
CA TYR A 105 -13.28 7.83 8.01
C TYR A 105 -13.44 9.31 8.34
N GLN A 106 -14.52 9.66 9.05
CA GLN A 106 -14.80 11.03 9.44
C GLN A 106 -14.00 11.46 10.66
N ASN A 107 -13.48 12.70 10.63
CA ASN A 107 -12.96 13.41 11.79
C ASN A 107 -13.73 14.73 11.96
N LEU A 108 -14.98 14.64 12.41
CA LEU A 108 -15.86 15.80 12.51
C LEU A 108 -15.41 16.75 13.64
N PRO A 109 -15.62 18.07 13.50
CA PRO A 109 -15.39 19.03 14.58
C PRO A 109 -16.10 18.61 15.87
N ALA A 110 -15.46 18.86 17.02
CA ALA A 110 -16.02 18.51 18.33
C ALA A 110 -17.43 19.08 18.55
N GLU A 111 -17.69 20.30 18.06
CA GLU A 111 -19.02 20.94 18.13
C GLU A 111 -20.12 20.21 17.36
N GLN A 112 -19.77 19.40 16.36
CA GLN A 112 -20.71 18.54 15.62
C GLN A 112 -20.79 17.15 16.27
N MET A 113 -19.63 16.59 16.66
CA MET A 113 -19.56 15.27 17.30
C MET A 113 -20.30 15.22 18.63
N LYS A 114 -20.41 16.32 19.38
CA LYS A 114 -21.14 16.36 20.65
C LYS A 114 -22.61 15.90 20.52
N HIS A 115 -23.25 16.20 19.39
CA HIS A 115 -24.64 15.81 19.14
C HIS A 115 -24.76 14.32 18.84
N PHE A 116 -23.78 13.76 18.11
CA PHE A 116 -23.71 12.32 17.86
C PHE A 116 -23.39 11.52 19.14
N ASP A 117 -22.45 12.01 19.95
CA ASP A 117 -22.13 11.43 21.25
C ASP A 117 -23.34 11.49 22.19
N ALA A 118 -24.05 12.62 22.27
CA ALA A 118 -25.27 12.76 23.05
C ALA A 118 -26.39 11.81 22.57
N TYR A 119 -26.53 11.63 21.25
CA TYR A 119 -27.47 10.68 20.65
C TYR A 119 -27.22 9.24 21.10
N LEU A 120 -25.96 8.79 21.04
CA LEU A 120 -25.60 7.44 21.48
C LEU A 120 -25.73 7.29 22.99
N ASN A 121 -25.32 8.31 23.76
CA ASN A 121 -25.39 8.27 25.23
C ASN A 121 -26.83 8.18 25.77
N ARG A 122 -27.83 8.66 25.02
CA ARG A 122 -29.26 8.50 25.36
C ARG A 122 -29.92 7.21 24.83
N GLY A 123 -29.14 6.34 24.19
CA GLY A 123 -29.63 5.05 23.66
C GLY A 123 -30.50 5.19 22.42
N GLY A 124 -30.18 6.14 21.54
CA GLY A 124 -30.86 6.30 20.25
C GLY A 124 -30.65 5.07 19.35
N PRO A 125 -31.69 4.55 18.67
CA PRO A 125 -31.55 3.49 17.67
C PRO A 125 -30.60 3.85 16.52
N VAL A 126 -29.91 2.88 15.93
CA VAL A 126 -28.96 3.11 14.84
C VAL A 126 -29.19 2.14 13.70
N VAL A 127 -29.24 2.65 12.46
CA VAL A 127 -29.10 1.83 11.26
C VAL A 127 -27.74 2.13 10.64
N GLY A 128 -26.83 1.15 10.65
CA GLY A 128 -25.50 1.27 10.03
C GLY A 128 -25.53 0.71 8.62
N MET A 129 -25.06 1.47 7.63
CA MET A 129 -24.95 1.01 6.24
C MET A 129 -23.47 1.01 5.78
N ARG A 130 -23.08 -0.05 5.06
CA ARG A 130 -21.80 -0.25 4.39
C ARG A 130 -20.58 0.13 5.23
N THR A 131 -20.00 1.30 4.96
CA THR A 131 -18.73 1.78 5.55
C THR A 131 -18.88 2.31 6.96
N SER A 132 -20.10 2.38 7.49
CA SER A 132 -20.36 2.79 8.87
C SER A 132 -19.64 1.93 9.93
N THR A 133 -19.25 0.69 9.60
CA THR A 133 -18.34 -0.14 10.41
C THR A 133 -16.99 0.54 10.69
N HIS A 134 -16.60 1.53 9.87
CA HIS A 134 -15.43 2.38 10.05
C HIS A 134 -15.79 3.85 9.76
N ALA A 135 -16.90 4.29 10.36
CA ALA A 135 -17.43 5.63 10.20
C ALA A 135 -16.44 6.74 10.55
N PHE A 136 -15.59 6.54 11.57
CA PHE A 136 -14.73 7.56 12.14
C PHE A 136 -13.25 7.19 12.08
N LYS A 137 -12.42 8.19 11.75
CA LYS A 137 -10.95 8.12 11.81
C LYS A 137 -10.46 9.35 12.59
N ILE A 138 -10.41 9.23 13.91
CA ILE A 138 -10.16 10.35 14.84
C ILE A 138 -8.80 10.15 15.51
N PRO A 139 -7.85 11.09 15.35
CA PRO A 139 -6.52 10.96 15.96
C PRO A 139 -6.56 10.81 17.47
N ALA A 140 -5.69 9.96 18.01
CA ALA A 140 -5.55 9.77 19.45
C ALA A 140 -5.29 11.10 20.18
N GLY A 141 -5.96 11.30 21.32
CA GLY A 141 -5.87 12.53 22.12
C GLY A 141 -6.79 13.67 21.67
N GLN A 142 -7.51 13.54 20.54
CA GLN A 142 -8.59 14.47 20.20
C GLN A 142 -9.89 14.14 20.95
N PRO A 143 -10.79 15.11 21.17
CA PRO A 143 -12.13 14.85 21.66
C PRO A 143 -12.81 13.76 20.82
N TYR A 144 -13.53 12.85 21.48
CA TYR A 144 -14.28 11.76 20.83
C TYR A 144 -13.42 10.70 20.12
N ALA A 145 -12.09 10.66 20.33
CA ALA A 145 -11.19 9.65 19.76
C ALA A 145 -11.60 8.20 20.09
N LYS A 146 -12.37 7.96 21.16
CA LYS A 146 -12.96 6.64 21.47
C LYS A 146 -13.76 6.06 20.31
N TYR A 147 -14.38 6.88 19.45
CA TYR A 147 -15.20 6.40 18.32
C TYR A 147 -14.36 5.96 17.10
N ASP A 148 -13.06 6.23 17.08
CA ASP A 148 -12.14 5.83 16.01
C ASP A 148 -12.20 4.32 15.75
N CYS A 149 -12.23 3.92 14.48
CA CYS A 149 -12.35 2.50 14.10
C CYS A 149 -11.17 1.61 14.55
N GLU A 150 -10.07 2.22 14.99
CA GLU A 150 -8.88 1.58 15.58
C GLU A 150 -8.68 2.01 17.05
N SER A 151 -9.73 2.50 17.71
CA SER A 151 -9.70 2.90 19.12
C SER A 151 -9.14 1.78 19.99
N LYS A 152 -8.21 2.15 20.86
CA LYS A 152 -7.62 1.29 21.91
C LYS A 152 -8.16 1.62 23.30
N ASP A 153 -9.23 2.41 23.37
CA ASP A 153 -9.93 2.67 24.62
C ASP A 153 -10.51 1.35 25.14
N ALA A 154 -10.18 0.96 26.37
CA ALA A 154 -10.59 -0.31 26.94
C ALA A 154 -12.12 -0.43 27.07
N ASP A 155 -12.81 0.70 27.27
CA ASP A 155 -14.27 0.76 27.40
C ASP A 155 -14.96 0.96 26.04
N TYR A 156 -14.20 1.14 24.96
CA TYR A 156 -14.71 1.42 23.63
C TYR A 156 -13.77 0.94 22.51
N GLU A 157 -13.30 -0.30 22.64
CA GLU A 157 -12.29 -0.90 21.76
C GLU A 157 -12.84 -1.04 20.32
N LEU A 158 -12.01 -0.73 19.32
CA LEU A 158 -12.37 -0.75 17.90
C LEU A 158 -13.55 0.18 17.51
N GLY A 159 -13.90 1.12 18.38
CA GLY A 159 -14.68 2.29 18.04
C GLY A 159 -16.16 2.04 17.76
N PHE A 160 -16.78 3.03 17.10
CA PHE A 160 -18.23 3.05 16.86
C PHE A 160 -18.73 1.80 16.14
N GLY A 161 -18.03 1.37 15.09
CA GLY A 161 -18.44 0.19 14.32
C GLY A 161 -18.49 -1.06 15.18
N HIS A 162 -17.44 -1.32 15.96
CA HIS A 162 -17.41 -2.49 16.83
C HIS A 162 -18.43 -2.37 17.97
N GLN A 163 -18.41 -1.27 18.70
CA GLN A 163 -19.17 -1.13 19.93
C GLN A 163 -20.67 -0.95 19.71
N VAL A 164 -21.08 -0.23 18.65
CA VAL A 164 -22.49 -0.01 18.33
C VAL A 164 -22.96 -1.00 17.27
N LEU A 165 -22.29 -1.09 16.13
CA LEU A 165 -22.74 -1.93 15.02
C LEU A 165 -22.41 -3.41 15.18
N GLY A 166 -21.54 -3.77 16.12
CA GLY A 166 -21.13 -5.16 16.37
C GLY A 166 -19.93 -5.59 15.53
N GLN A 167 -19.36 -4.69 14.71
CA GLN A 167 -18.18 -4.98 13.90
C GLN A 167 -17.48 -3.69 13.41
N THR A 168 -16.15 -3.64 13.56
CA THR A 168 -15.30 -2.66 12.85
C THR A 168 -14.89 -3.17 11.46
N TRP A 169 -14.23 -2.35 10.64
CA TRP A 169 -13.72 -2.82 9.35
C TRP A 169 -12.70 -3.96 9.50
N VAL A 170 -13.01 -5.09 8.86
CA VAL A 170 -12.12 -6.28 8.85
C VAL A 170 -11.36 -6.37 7.53
N GLY A 171 -12.05 -6.13 6.41
CA GLY A 171 -11.47 -6.21 5.08
C GLY A 171 -12.51 -6.53 4.01
N HIS A 172 -12.07 -6.44 2.75
CA HIS A 172 -12.88 -6.88 1.62
C HIS A 172 -12.99 -8.39 1.55
N TYR A 173 -14.16 -8.86 1.13
CA TYR A 173 -14.44 -10.26 0.84
C TYR A 173 -14.96 -10.35 -0.59
N GLY A 174 -14.06 -10.72 -1.51
CA GLY A 174 -14.29 -10.59 -2.96
C GLY A 174 -13.54 -9.41 -3.57
N ARG A 175 -13.55 -9.36 -4.89
CA ARG A 175 -12.91 -8.36 -5.73
C ARG A 175 -13.90 -7.23 -6.00
N ASN A 176 -13.73 -6.14 -5.27
CA ASN A 176 -14.54 -4.92 -5.44
C ASN A 176 -14.55 -4.47 -6.92
N HIS A 177 -15.69 -3.97 -7.40
CA HIS A 177 -15.95 -3.57 -8.81
C HIS A 177 -15.85 -4.68 -9.86
N LYS A 178 -15.62 -5.94 -9.47
CA LYS A 178 -15.56 -7.10 -10.39
C LYS A 178 -16.49 -8.23 -9.99
N GLN A 179 -16.84 -8.31 -8.71
CA GLN A 179 -17.77 -9.28 -8.15
C GLN A 179 -18.91 -8.55 -7.44
N SER A 180 -20.13 -8.94 -7.78
CA SER A 180 -21.37 -8.58 -7.08
C SER A 180 -21.69 -9.62 -6.00
N ASN A 181 -22.80 -9.45 -5.26
CA ASN A 181 -23.22 -10.42 -4.26
C ASN A 181 -24.71 -10.78 -4.39
N ARG A 182 -25.01 -12.06 -4.18
CA ARG A 182 -26.37 -12.55 -3.92
C ARG A 182 -26.56 -12.68 -2.42
N ILE A 183 -27.58 -12.02 -1.88
CA ILE A 183 -27.90 -12.10 -0.46
C ILE A 183 -29.05 -13.09 -0.26
N THR A 184 -28.83 -14.06 0.61
CA THR A 184 -29.81 -15.09 0.97
C THR A 184 -30.22 -14.97 2.43
N ILE A 185 -31.45 -15.34 2.73
CA ILE A 185 -32.00 -15.31 4.08
C ILE A 185 -31.46 -16.51 4.87
N VAL A 186 -31.04 -16.29 6.11
CA VAL A 186 -30.74 -17.37 7.05
C VAL A 186 -32.04 -18.07 7.42
N ASP A 187 -32.10 -19.39 7.20
CA ASP A 187 -33.33 -20.18 7.36
C ASP A 187 -34.00 -20.01 8.73
N ALA A 188 -33.20 -19.96 9.80
CA ALA A 188 -33.69 -19.77 11.16
C ALA A 188 -34.35 -18.40 11.39
N MET A 189 -34.00 -17.39 10.59
CA MET A 189 -34.48 -16.02 10.74
C MET A 189 -35.67 -15.70 9.82
N LYS A 190 -36.18 -16.65 9.03
CA LYS A 190 -37.28 -16.43 8.07
C LYS A 190 -38.53 -15.74 8.65
N SER A 191 -38.82 -15.93 9.94
CA SER A 191 -39.96 -15.31 10.62
C SER A 191 -39.67 -13.90 11.15
N HIS A 192 -38.41 -13.46 11.13
CA HIS A 192 -38.00 -12.16 11.65
C HIS A 192 -38.71 -11.03 10.88
N PRO A 193 -39.27 -10.00 11.56
CA PRO A 193 -40.05 -8.95 10.91
C PRO A 193 -39.32 -8.27 9.75
N ILE A 194 -38.00 -8.07 9.88
CA ILE A 194 -37.16 -7.45 8.84
C ILE A 194 -37.23 -8.22 7.50
N LEU A 195 -37.42 -9.54 7.54
CA LEU A 195 -37.35 -10.40 6.37
C LEU A 195 -38.70 -10.60 5.66
N ARG A 196 -39.79 -10.00 6.17
CA ARG A 196 -41.12 -10.08 5.56
C ARG A 196 -41.12 -9.46 4.17
N GLY A 197 -41.50 -10.26 3.18
CA GLY A 197 -41.59 -9.84 1.77
C GLY A 197 -40.24 -9.67 1.05
N VAL A 198 -39.10 -9.84 1.74
CA VAL A 198 -37.77 -9.72 1.14
C VAL A 198 -37.49 -10.92 0.24
N LYS A 199 -37.15 -10.67 -1.03
CA LYS A 199 -36.90 -11.70 -2.05
C LYS A 199 -35.82 -11.22 -3.03
N ASP A 200 -35.12 -12.15 -3.66
CA ASP A 200 -34.24 -11.91 -4.83
C ASP A 200 -33.24 -10.77 -4.63
N VAL A 201 -32.61 -10.72 -3.45
CA VAL A 201 -31.68 -9.66 -3.08
C VAL A 201 -30.36 -9.85 -3.80
N TRP A 202 -30.03 -8.90 -4.66
CA TRP A 202 -28.76 -8.81 -5.35
C TRP A 202 -28.22 -7.39 -5.23
N VAL A 203 -26.93 -7.29 -4.92
CA VAL A 203 -26.23 -6.04 -4.64
C VAL A 203 -24.93 -5.99 -5.44
N GLN A 204 -24.58 -4.80 -5.92
CA GLN A 204 -23.45 -4.57 -6.82
C GLN A 204 -22.15 -4.29 -6.06
N ALA A 205 -22.24 -3.80 -4.81
CA ALA A 205 -21.06 -3.61 -3.98
C ALA A 205 -20.31 -4.93 -3.72
N GLY A 206 -18.98 -4.88 -3.77
CA GLY A 206 -18.14 -6.02 -3.37
C GLY A 206 -18.33 -6.35 -1.88
N GLY A 207 -18.18 -7.62 -1.51
CA GLY A 207 -18.44 -8.07 -0.15
C GLY A 207 -17.43 -7.53 0.86
N TYR A 208 -17.84 -7.50 2.12
CA TYR A 208 -16.95 -7.35 3.28
C TYR A 208 -16.91 -8.66 4.06
N VAL A 209 -15.83 -8.87 4.80
CA VAL A 209 -15.76 -9.96 5.77
C VAL A 209 -16.76 -9.67 6.89
N GLY A 210 -17.89 -10.38 6.91
CA GLY A 210 -18.91 -10.28 7.96
C GLY A 210 -18.62 -11.17 9.16
N LYS A 211 -18.36 -10.57 10.30
CA LYS A 211 -18.04 -11.18 11.60
C LYS A 211 -18.61 -10.31 12.73
N PRO A 212 -19.96 -10.17 12.82
CA PRO A 212 -20.55 -9.50 13.97
C PRO A 212 -20.18 -10.22 15.26
N VAL A 213 -19.89 -9.47 16.31
CA VAL A 213 -19.50 -10.01 17.63
C VAL A 213 -20.64 -10.69 18.36
N ASP A 214 -21.88 -10.26 18.09
CA ASP A 214 -23.12 -10.73 18.69
C ASP A 214 -24.31 -10.34 17.78
N GLY A 215 -25.52 -10.62 18.26
CA GLY A 215 -26.76 -10.29 17.57
C GLY A 215 -27.25 -11.39 16.62
N ASP A 216 -28.40 -11.12 16.00
CA ASP A 216 -29.05 -12.06 15.11
C ASP A 216 -28.62 -11.82 13.66
N ILE A 217 -27.94 -12.79 13.06
CA ILE A 217 -27.53 -12.75 11.65
C ILE A 217 -28.74 -13.11 10.79
N LEU A 218 -29.24 -12.15 10.02
CA LEU A 218 -30.46 -12.29 9.22
C LEU A 218 -30.20 -12.92 7.85
N THR A 219 -29.03 -12.66 7.29
CA THR A 219 -28.72 -12.91 5.89
C THR A 219 -27.24 -13.23 5.68
N MET A 220 -26.96 -13.94 4.59
CA MET A 220 -25.63 -14.29 4.12
C MET A 220 -25.42 -13.76 2.70
N ALA A 221 -24.29 -13.11 2.42
CA ALA A 221 -23.90 -12.68 1.09
C ALA A 221 -22.92 -13.66 0.44
N GLN A 222 -23.30 -14.18 -0.73
CA GLN A 222 -22.47 -15.00 -1.60
C GLN A 222 -21.85 -14.12 -2.69
N PRO A 223 -20.51 -13.99 -2.75
CA PRO A 223 -19.83 -13.37 -3.88
C PRO A 223 -20.15 -14.11 -5.19
N LEU A 224 -20.39 -13.35 -6.26
CA LEU A 224 -20.59 -13.86 -7.62
C LEU A 224 -19.41 -13.46 -8.50
N ASP A 225 -18.97 -14.34 -9.38
CA ASP A 225 -17.88 -14.12 -10.35
C ASP A 225 -18.34 -13.27 -11.55
N GLY A 226 -18.90 -12.10 -11.25
CA GLY A 226 -19.35 -11.12 -12.21
C GLY A 226 -20.24 -10.05 -11.58
N MET A 227 -20.63 -9.07 -12.40
CA MET A 227 -21.40 -7.89 -11.98
C MET A 227 -22.88 -7.97 -12.39
N THR A 228 -23.41 -9.19 -12.58
CA THR A 228 -24.82 -9.42 -12.93
C THR A 228 -25.48 -10.39 -11.95
N PRO A 229 -26.82 -10.33 -11.76
CA PRO A 229 -27.53 -11.22 -10.81
C PRO A 229 -27.41 -12.72 -11.12
N ASP A 230 -27.21 -13.06 -12.39
CA ASP A 230 -27.08 -14.41 -12.94
C ASP A 230 -25.63 -14.92 -12.98
N SER A 231 -24.66 -14.09 -12.61
CA SER A 231 -23.26 -14.50 -12.47
C SER A 231 -23.11 -15.70 -11.53
N THR A 232 -22.16 -16.59 -11.83
CA THR A 232 -21.94 -17.82 -11.06
C THR A 232 -21.43 -17.50 -9.65
N PRO A 233 -21.88 -18.22 -8.60
CA PRO A 233 -21.28 -18.11 -7.28
C PRO A 233 -19.78 -18.38 -7.31
N SER A 234 -18.99 -17.61 -6.56
CA SER A 234 -17.55 -17.81 -6.49
C SER A 234 -17.21 -19.13 -5.79
N GLU A 235 -16.45 -19.99 -6.46
CA GLU A 235 -16.07 -21.32 -5.94
C GLU A 235 -15.09 -21.25 -4.76
N THR A 236 -14.35 -20.14 -4.65
CA THR A 236 -13.31 -19.96 -3.63
C THR A 236 -13.76 -19.15 -2.42
N GLN A 237 -14.98 -18.59 -2.46
CA GLN A 237 -15.46 -17.64 -1.46
C GLN A 237 -16.86 -18.02 -0.99
N PRO A 238 -16.99 -18.80 0.10
CA PRO A 238 -18.29 -19.17 0.66
C PRO A 238 -19.07 -17.95 1.18
N PRO A 239 -20.41 -18.06 1.37
CA PRO A 239 -21.21 -16.95 1.87
C PRO A 239 -20.77 -16.46 3.25
N MET A 240 -20.89 -15.15 3.49
CA MET A 240 -20.56 -14.50 4.78
C MET A 240 -21.75 -13.72 5.33
N PRO A 241 -21.88 -13.54 6.66
CA PRO A 241 -22.89 -12.67 7.26
C PRO A 241 -22.95 -11.28 6.59
N SER A 242 -24.15 -10.80 6.25
CA SER A 242 -24.31 -9.52 5.54
C SER A 242 -25.15 -8.48 6.26
N GLU A 243 -26.29 -8.89 6.82
CA GLU A 243 -27.14 -8.03 7.63
C GLU A 243 -27.46 -8.70 8.97
N TRP A 244 -27.46 -7.91 10.05
CA TRP A 244 -27.74 -8.40 11.40
C TRP A 244 -28.40 -7.35 12.28
N THR A 245 -29.01 -7.80 13.37
CA THR A 245 -29.58 -6.95 14.42
C THR A 245 -28.89 -7.17 15.75
N ARG A 246 -28.74 -6.11 16.55
CA ARG A 246 -28.25 -6.19 17.94
C ARG A 246 -28.80 -5.04 18.77
N THR A 247 -28.43 -5.01 20.05
CA THR A 247 -28.57 -3.82 20.89
C THR A 247 -27.20 -3.36 21.39
N TYR A 248 -27.08 -2.08 21.72
CA TYR A 248 -25.92 -1.56 22.46
C TYR A 248 -26.39 -0.88 23.74
N LYS A 249 -25.53 -0.92 24.77
CA LYS A 249 -25.81 -0.29 26.06
C LYS A 249 -25.32 1.16 26.04
N SER A 250 -26.23 2.10 26.29
CA SER A 250 -25.89 3.52 26.38
C SER A 250 -25.51 3.95 27.81
N ALA A 251 -24.89 5.13 27.91
CA ALA A 251 -24.57 5.75 29.20
C ALA A 251 -25.81 6.05 30.06
N SER A 252 -26.97 6.30 29.45
CA SER A 252 -28.24 6.49 30.18
C SER A 252 -28.83 5.20 30.77
N GLY A 253 -28.26 4.04 30.45
CA GLY A 253 -28.78 2.73 30.83
C GLY A 253 -29.87 2.19 29.89
N LYS A 254 -30.37 3.01 28.95
CA LYS A 254 -31.27 2.55 27.88
C LYS A 254 -30.49 1.78 26.82
N GLU A 255 -31.07 0.70 26.31
CA GLU A 255 -30.53 -0.02 25.15
C GLU A 255 -30.97 0.64 23.84
N GLY A 256 -30.03 0.82 22.91
CA GLY A 256 -30.33 1.26 21.55
C GLY A 256 -30.43 0.06 20.60
N ARG A 257 -31.52 -0.04 19.83
CA ARG A 257 -31.68 -1.07 18.77
C ARG A 257 -30.79 -0.74 17.58
N VAL A 258 -30.14 -1.74 17.03
CA VAL A 258 -29.22 -1.60 15.90
C VAL A 258 -29.57 -2.59 14.80
N PHE A 259 -29.66 -2.08 13.58
CA PHE A 259 -29.68 -2.89 12.36
C PHE A 259 -28.50 -2.49 11.49
N THR A 260 -27.68 -3.46 11.10
CA THR A 260 -26.48 -3.22 10.30
C THR A 260 -26.60 -3.91 8.96
N SER A 261 -26.28 -3.20 7.89
CA SER A 261 -26.07 -3.75 6.55
C SER A 261 -24.67 -3.45 6.09
N LEU A 262 -23.96 -4.45 5.57
CA LEU A 262 -22.64 -4.27 4.94
C LEU A 262 -22.72 -3.76 3.50
N TYR A 263 -23.91 -3.45 3.00
CA TYR A 263 -24.19 -2.95 1.66
C TYR A 263 -24.95 -1.61 1.75
N GLY A 264 -25.25 -0.97 0.61
CA GLY A 264 -26.00 0.29 0.66
C GLY A 264 -25.75 1.25 -0.48
N THR A 265 -25.01 0.86 -1.52
CA THR A 265 -24.76 1.75 -2.65
C THR A 265 -26.08 2.13 -3.34
N PRO A 266 -26.12 3.27 -4.05
CA PRO A 266 -27.33 3.67 -4.76
C PRO A 266 -27.77 2.63 -5.80
N GLU A 267 -26.82 1.91 -6.41
CA GLU A 267 -27.08 0.82 -7.34
C GLU A 267 -27.70 -0.40 -6.65
N ASP A 268 -27.31 -0.70 -5.41
CA ASP A 268 -27.96 -1.75 -4.60
C ASP A 268 -29.43 -1.41 -4.36
N LEU A 269 -29.75 -0.13 -4.17
CA LEU A 269 -31.12 0.36 -4.01
C LEU A 269 -31.93 0.28 -5.31
N THR A 270 -31.39 -0.16 -6.45
CA THR A 270 -32.22 -0.45 -7.64
C THR A 270 -32.95 -1.78 -7.51
N ASN A 271 -32.43 -2.71 -6.71
CA ASN A 271 -33.08 -3.97 -6.36
C ASN A 271 -34.19 -3.75 -5.33
N GLU A 272 -35.43 -4.13 -5.66
CA GLU A 272 -36.57 -3.94 -4.75
C GLU A 272 -36.43 -4.75 -3.45
N GLY A 273 -35.94 -5.99 -3.54
CA GLY A 273 -35.69 -6.84 -2.38
C GLY A 273 -34.74 -6.19 -1.38
N TYR A 274 -33.66 -5.59 -1.87
CA TYR A 274 -32.72 -4.86 -1.04
C TYR A 274 -33.34 -3.58 -0.44
N ARG A 275 -34.08 -2.78 -1.22
CA ARG A 275 -34.82 -1.62 -0.69
C ARG A 275 -35.77 -2.03 0.43
N ARG A 276 -36.49 -3.14 0.25
CA ARG A 276 -37.41 -3.71 1.25
C ARG A 276 -36.68 -4.11 2.51
N LEU A 277 -35.56 -4.81 2.39
CA LEU A 277 -34.73 -5.21 3.53
C LEU A 277 -34.32 -4.00 4.38
N ILE A 278 -33.84 -2.93 3.74
CA ILE A 278 -33.42 -1.71 4.45
C ILE A 278 -34.60 -0.97 5.08
N CYS A 279 -35.73 -0.83 4.38
CA CYS A 279 -36.92 -0.16 4.94
C CYS A 279 -37.49 -0.93 6.13
N ASN A 280 -37.57 -2.26 6.03
CA ASN A 280 -38.02 -3.09 7.13
C ASN A 280 -37.06 -2.98 8.33
N GLY A 281 -35.75 -2.93 8.09
CA GLY A 281 -34.74 -2.70 9.12
C GLY A 281 -34.89 -1.35 9.84
N ILE A 282 -35.22 -0.30 9.10
CA ILE A 282 -35.52 1.05 9.66
C ILE A 282 -36.76 1.02 10.54
N PHE A 283 -37.85 0.38 10.08
CA PHE A 283 -39.07 0.23 10.88
C PHE A 283 -38.81 -0.57 12.15
N TRP A 284 -38.09 -1.69 12.05
CA TRP A 284 -37.72 -2.50 13.19
C TRP A 284 -36.86 -1.71 14.18
N ALA A 285 -35.85 -0.95 13.73
CA ALA A 285 -35.02 -0.15 14.63
C ALA A 285 -35.84 0.90 15.43
N LEU A 286 -36.93 1.41 14.84
CA LEU A 286 -37.89 2.33 15.46
C LEU A 286 -38.95 1.67 16.34
N GLY A 287 -38.97 0.33 16.42
CA GLY A 287 -40.01 -0.42 17.13
C GLY A 287 -41.37 -0.43 16.43
N LEU A 288 -41.35 -0.39 15.10
CA LEU A 288 -42.54 -0.39 14.24
C LEU A 288 -42.70 -1.72 13.50
N GLU A 289 -42.23 -2.85 14.06
CA GLU A 289 -42.33 -4.18 13.45
C GLU A 289 -43.75 -4.61 13.05
N ASP A 290 -44.78 -4.11 13.75
CA ASP A 290 -46.18 -4.39 13.43
C ASP A 290 -46.66 -3.71 12.14
N ALA A 291 -46.00 -2.61 11.74
CA ALA A 291 -46.28 -1.91 10.49
C ALA A 291 -45.53 -2.52 9.29
N ILE A 292 -44.65 -3.51 9.51
CA ILE A 292 -43.93 -4.19 8.43
C ILE A 292 -44.82 -5.27 7.81
N THR A 293 -45.41 -4.95 6.66
CA THR A 293 -46.18 -5.90 5.83
C THR A 293 -45.35 -6.40 4.63
N PRO A 294 -45.63 -7.61 4.09
CA PRO A 294 -44.91 -8.13 2.92
C PRO A 294 -45.01 -7.24 1.68
N ASP A 295 -46.06 -6.43 1.57
CA ASP A 295 -46.40 -5.54 0.47
C ASP A 295 -46.15 -4.05 0.78
N MET A 296 -45.51 -3.73 1.92
CA MET A 296 -45.15 -2.36 2.31
C MET A 296 -44.52 -1.61 1.14
N ASN A 297 -44.99 -0.39 0.87
CA ASN A 297 -44.55 0.33 -0.33
C ASN A 297 -43.09 0.76 -0.23
N VAL A 298 -42.23 0.18 -1.08
CA VAL A 298 -40.80 0.49 -1.18
C VAL A 298 -40.39 1.01 -2.55
N ALA A 299 -41.37 1.55 -3.28
CA ALA A 299 -41.12 2.22 -4.55
C ALA A 299 -40.23 3.45 -4.35
N THR A 300 -39.38 3.72 -5.32
CA THR A 300 -38.63 4.98 -5.36
C THR A 300 -39.58 6.14 -5.61
N VAL A 301 -39.36 7.26 -4.93
CA VAL A 301 -40.20 8.47 -5.08
C VAL A 301 -39.46 9.47 -5.94
N GLY A 302 -40.07 9.83 -7.09
CA GLY A 302 -39.49 10.65 -8.13
C GLY A 302 -38.33 9.98 -8.88
N PRO A 303 -37.65 10.70 -9.78
CA PRO A 303 -36.62 10.12 -10.64
C PRO A 303 -35.42 9.62 -9.84
N PHE A 304 -35.10 8.33 -9.96
CA PHE A 304 -33.92 7.70 -9.35
C PHE A 304 -33.12 6.94 -10.41
N LYS A 305 -31.99 7.51 -10.82
CA LYS A 305 -31.05 6.90 -11.78
C LYS A 305 -29.64 7.05 -11.23
N PRO A 306 -29.22 6.16 -10.31
CA PRO A 306 -27.95 6.33 -9.60
C PRO A 306 -26.76 6.36 -10.55
N ASN A 307 -25.70 7.10 -10.20
CA ASN A 307 -24.41 6.89 -10.88
C ASN A 307 -23.68 5.68 -10.29
N THR A 308 -22.76 5.13 -11.09
CA THR A 308 -21.98 3.97 -10.67
C THR A 308 -21.01 4.30 -9.55
N PHE A 309 -21.02 3.49 -8.49
CA PHE A 309 -20.14 3.68 -7.34
C PHE A 309 -18.66 3.43 -7.69
N GLY A 310 -17.77 4.13 -7.00
CA GLY A 310 -16.34 4.10 -7.30
C GLY A 310 -15.57 5.20 -6.60
N ASN A 311 -14.27 4.96 -6.41
CA ASN A 311 -13.41 5.90 -5.71
C ASN A 311 -13.36 7.26 -6.42
N GLN A 312 -13.68 8.35 -5.70
CA GLN A 312 -13.70 9.73 -6.20
C GLN A 312 -14.70 10.01 -7.35
N ARG A 313 -15.72 9.15 -7.52
CA ARG A 313 -16.78 9.29 -8.55
C ARG A 313 -18.09 9.90 -8.03
N HIS A 314 -18.07 10.62 -6.92
CA HIS A 314 -19.26 11.36 -6.45
C HIS A 314 -19.65 12.47 -7.44
N ALA A 315 -20.94 12.80 -7.48
CA ALA A 315 -21.44 13.86 -8.35
C ALA A 315 -21.15 15.25 -7.75
N ARG A 316 -20.61 16.16 -8.56
CA ARG A 316 -20.14 17.50 -8.14
C ARG A 316 -21.15 18.61 -8.42
N GLY A 317 -21.02 19.73 -7.72
CA GLY A 317 -21.91 20.87 -7.87
C GLY A 317 -23.32 20.62 -7.33
N ILE A 318 -23.49 19.60 -6.49
CA ILE A 318 -24.77 19.29 -5.86
C ILE A 318 -24.83 20.00 -4.51
N LYS A 319 -25.91 20.72 -4.26
CA LYS A 319 -26.24 21.28 -2.95
C LYS A 319 -27.44 20.56 -2.36
N PRO A 320 -27.61 20.54 -1.02
CA PRO A 320 -28.74 19.88 -0.38
C PRO A 320 -30.11 20.29 -0.96
N GLU A 321 -30.31 21.56 -1.34
CA GLU A 321 -31.58 22.06 -1.85
C GLU A 321 -31.93 21.51 -3.24
N MET A 322 -30.94 21.01 -4.00
CA MET A 322 -31.19 20.37 -5.31
C MET A 322 -31.90 19.03 -5.16
N TYR A 323 -31.81 18.42 -3.97
CA TYR A 323 -32.59 17.25 -3.60
C TYR A 323 -33.90 17.62 -2.91
N ALA A 324 -34.18 18.90 -2.65
CA ALA A 324 -35.41 19.32 -2.01
C ALA A 324 -36.62 19.00 -2.90
N GLY A 325 -37.69 18.49 -2.31
CA GLY A 325 -38.91 18.10 -3.02
C GLY A 325 -38.91 16.65 -3.49
N PHE A 326 -40.12 16.08 -3.59
CA PHE A 326 -40.35 14.67 -3.89
C PHE A 326 -40.21 14.29 -5.37
N GLU A 327 -40.07 15.26 -6.27
CA GLU A 327 -39.90 15.00 -7.72
C GLU A 327 -38.51 15.37 -8.23
N SER A 328 -37.64 15.89 -7.37
CA SER A 328 -36.27 16.27 -7.76
C SER A 328 -35.48 15.01 -8.17
N PRO A 329 -34.60 15.09 -9.18
CA PRO A 329 -33.85 13.92 -9.60
C PRO A 329 -32.81 13.54 -8.54
N ILE A 330 -32.63 12.22 -8.33
CA ILE A 330 -31.51 11.66 -7.58
C ILE A 330 -30.73 10.72 -8.50
N PRO A 331 -29.46 11.04 -8.78
CA PRO A 331 -28.75 12.26 -8.40
C PRO A 331 -29.32 13.50 -9.08
N ALA A 332 -29.02 14.67 -8.52
CA ALA A 332 -29.50 15.93 -9.08
C ALA A 332 -28.83 16.24 -10.42
N ASN A 333 -27.63 15.68 -10.63
CA ASN A 333 -26.93 15.64 -11.90
C ASN A 333 -26.02 14.41 -11.98
N ASN A 334 -25.57 14.04 -13.17
CA ASN A 334 -24.61 12.95 -13.38
C ASN A 334 -23.18 13.48 -13.56
N ASN A 335 -22.84 14.62 -12.96
CA ASN A 335 -21.50 15.21 -13.05
C ASN A 335 -20.53 14.48 -12.11
N THR A 336 -20.31 13.20 -12.38
CA THR A 336 -19.29 12.38 -11.70
C THR A 336 -17.90 12.63 -12.29
N ASN A 337 -17.83 13.33 -13.42
CA ASN A 337 -16.59 13.83 -13.98
C ASN A 337 -15.96 14.76 -12.94
N ASN A 338 -14.70 14.50 -12.64
CA ASN A 338 -13.93 15.38 -11.79
C ASN A 338 -13.32 16.44 -12.71
N PRO A 339 -13.68 17.74 -12.64
CA PRO A 339 -12.99 18.79 -13.39
C PRO A 339 -11.57 19.04 -12.83
N ASP A 340 -11.26 18.49 -11.65
CA ASP A 340 -9.90 18.31 -11.10
C ASP A 340 -9.41 16.86 -11.27
N ALA A 341 -10.15 16.02 -11.99
CA ALA A 341 -9.48 15.06 -12.84
C ALA A 341 -9.06 15.87 -14.05
N LYS A 342 -7.77 15.84 -14.36
CA LYS A 342 -7.42 15.88 -15.77
C LYS A 342 -8.08 14.66 -16.42
N ASP A 343 -8.71 14.75 -17.59
CA ASP A 343 -8.38 15.65 -18.70
C ASP A 343 -8.85 17.11 -18.50
N GLY A 344 -7.93 18.04 -18.18
CA GLY A 344 -8.22 19.48 -18.15
C GLY A 344 -9.07 19.99 -16.96
N GLU A 345 -8.35 20.40 -15.92
CA GLU A 345 -8.62 21.45 -14.93
C GLU A 345 -9.87 22.40 -15.02
N LYS A 346 -10.33 22.75 -13.80
CA LYS A 346 -10.63 24.10 -13.23
C LYS A 346 -12.06 24.67 -13.27
N LYS A 347 -12.53 25.15 -12.09
CA LYS A 347 -12.62 26.60 -11.70
C LYS A 347 -13.39 26.76 -10.37
N ASP A 348 -12.72 27.18 -9.29
CA ASP A 348 -12.51 28.58 -8.83
C ASP A 348 -13.73 29.29 -8.22
N LYS A 349 -13.56 29.86 -7.02
CA LYS A 349 -14.20 31.12 -6.58
C LYS A 349 -13.53 31.62 -5.29
N PRO A 350 -13.66 32.91 -4.92
CA PRO A 350 -13.46 34.14 -5.68
C PRO A 350 -12.49 35.11 -4.95
N LYS A 351 -12.00 36.10 -5.71
CA LYS A 351 -11.11 37.18 -5.25
C LYS A 351 -11.76 38.05 -4.17
N SER A 352 -11.02 38.35 -3.10
CA SER A 352 -11.15 39.63 -2.40
C SER A 352 -9.80 40.34 -2.42
N ASP A 353 -9.82 41.54 -2.99
CA ASP A 353 -8.72 42.44 -3.19
C ASP A 353 -8.46 43.21 -1.89
N ARG A 354 -7.21 43.20 -1.42
CA ARG A 354 -6.60 44.32 -0.70
C ARG A 354 -5.09 44.18 -0.75
N SER A 355 -4.54 44.72 -1.82
CA SER A 355 -3.19 45.26 -1.83
C SER A 355 -2.98 46.28 -0.69
N LYS A 356 -1.73 46.35 -0.22
CA LYS A 356 -1.11 47.34 0.68
C LYS A 356 -1.31 47.11 2.19
N LYS A 357 -0.28 46.56 2.85
CA LYS A 357 0.84 47.36 3.36
C LYS A 357 2.00 46.48 3.82
N GLN A 358 3.13 46.70 3.17
CA GLN A 358 4.48 46.30 3.53
C GLN A 358 4.91 47.07 4.80
N ALA A 359 5.49 46.36 5.79
CA ALA A 359 6.41 46.92 6.79
C ALA A 359 7.06 45.78 7.60
N ASP A 360 8.29 45.45 7.21
CA ASP A 360 9.48 45.14 8.02
C ASP A 360 9.33 44.42 9.37
N ILE A 361 9.91 43.20 9.45
CA ILE A 361 10.92 42.84 10.48
C ILE A 361 11.92 41.84 9.85
N LYS A 362 13.19 42.26 9.72
CA LYS A 362 14.37 41.37 9.63
C LYS A 362 14.71 40.89 11.05
N ALA A 363 14.91 39.59 11.24
CA ALA A 363 15.94 39.03 12.14
C ALA A 363 15.98 37.48 12.09
N ASP A 364 17.13 36.99 11.63
CA ASP A 364 17.92 35.86 12.14
C ASP A 364 17.46 34.39 12.00
N LEU A 365 18.14 33.73 11.05
CA LEU A 365 18.81 32.42 11.11
C LEU A 365 18.30 31.43 12.18
N ALA A 366 17.41 30.54 11.76
CA ALA A 366 17.20 29.24 12.40
C ALA A 366 16.89 28.23 11.31
N GLY A 367 17.85 27.42 10.84
CA GLY A 367 17.55 26.36 9.86
C GLY A 367 18.74 25.81 9.07
N SER A 368 19.93 26.41 9.19
CA SER A 368 21.10 25.91 8.49
C SER A 368 21.74 24.72 9.19
N VAL A 369 21.94 23.62 8.47
CA VAL A 369 22.58 22.38 8.93
C VAL A 369 24.01 22.31 8.36
N GLU A 370 24.96 21.77 9.13
CA GLU A 370 26.33 21.49 8.64
C GLU A 370 26.31 20.57 7.40
N PRO A 371 27.30 20.67 6.49
CA PRO A 371 27.32 19.89 5.26
C PRO A 371 27.30 18.37 5.52
N PRO A 372 26.58 17.56 4.72
CA PRO A 372 26.51 16.11 4.89
C PRO A 372 27.88 15.43 4.78
N ALA A 373 28.03 14.25 5.40
CA ALA A 373 29.23 13.42 5.17
C ALA A 373 29.29 12.93 3.71
N GLY A 374 30.47 13.01 3.09
CA GLY A 374 30.68 12.58 1.68
C GLY A 374 30.52 13.69 0.63
N VAL A 375 30.64 14.96 1.05
CA VAL A 375 30.60 16.11 0.14
C VAL A 375 31.93 16.29 -0.59
N LEU A 376 31.89 16.33 -1.92
CA LEU A 376 32.99 16.77 -2.77
C LEU A 376 32.78 18.24 -3.09
N VAL A 377 33.77 19.11 -2.86
CA VAL A 377 33.76 20.51 -3.31
C VAL A 377 35.12 20.83 -3.92
N THR A 378 35.17 20.96 -5.25
CA THR A 378 36.43 21.27 -5.96
C THR A 378 36.62 22.77 -6.22
N GLY A 379 35.55 23.57 -6.07
CA GLY A 379 35.53 25.00 -6.40
C GLY A 379 35.61 25.30 -7.90
N LYS A 380 35.54 24.27 -8.75
CA LYS A 380 35.56 24.43 -10.21
C LYS A 380 34.17 24.76 -10.76
N PRO A 381 34.09 25.50 -11.88
CA PRO A 381 32.84 25.74 -12.58
C PRO A 381 32.13 24.44 -12.97
N ALA A 382 30.80 24.46 -12.98
CA ALA A 382 29.95 23.35 -13.41
C ALA A 382 29.12 23.74 -14.63
N ARG A 383 28.89 22.78 -15.52
CA ARG A 383 27.99 22.90 -16.66
C ARG A 383 26.70 22.11 -16.47
N PHE A 384 26.75 20.97 -15.80
CA PHE A 384 25.56 20.14 -15.58
C PHE A 384 25.21 20.05 -14.10
N VAL A 385 23.91 20.01 -13.81
CA VAL A 385 23.37 19.74 -12.47
C VAL A 385 22.48 18.53 -12.54
N ARG A 386 22.84 17.47 -11.81
CA ARG A 386 22.11 16.19 -11.76
C ARG A 386 21.52 15.98 -10.38
N ILE A 387 20.25 15.63 -10.34
CA ILE A 387 19.53 15.16 -9.16
C ILE A 387 19.19 13.69 -9.39
N GLU A 388 19.72 12.80 -8.55
CA GLU A 388 19.54 11.36 -8.68
C GLU A 388 18.93 10.80 -7.40
N LEU A 389 18.01 9.85 -7.56
CA LEU A 389 17.31 9.18 -6.47
C LEU A 389 17.71 7.70 -6.46
N PRO A 390 18.69 7.31 -5.62
CA PRO A 390 19.13 5.92 -5.51
C PRO A 390 18.00 4.94 -5.18
N GLY A 391 17.94 3.84 -5.93
CA GLY A 391 17.04 2.71 -5.72
C GLY A 391 16.09 2.40 -6.87
N ASP A 392 15.64 1.14 -6.92
CA ASP A 392 14.78 0.60 -7.98
C ASP A 392 13.32 0.97 -7.78
N LYS A 393 12.58 1.14 -8.88
CA LYS A 393 11.12 1.40 -8.90
C LYS A 393 10.72 2.64 -8.09
N ARG A 394 11.67 3.54 -7.82
CA ARG A 394 11.42 4.82 -7.17
C ARG A 394 10.86 5.83 -8.16
N ILE A 395 10.28 6.89 -7.62
CA ILE A 395 9.70 7.97 -8.40
C ILE A 395 10.37 9.26 -7.97
N LEU A 396 11.11 9.89 -8.87
CA LEU A 396 11.68 11.22 -8.68
C LEU A 396 10.67 12.25 -9.20
N THR A 397 10.31 13.19 -8.33
CA THR A 397 9.48 14.35 -8.65
C THR A 397 10.14 15.59 -8.09
N LEU A 398 10.26 16.63 -8.91
CA LEU A 398 10.79 17.94 -8.53
C LEU A 398 9.80 19.00 -9.00
N ALA A 399 9.48 19.98 -8.15
CA ALA A 399 8.65 21.12 -8.53
C ALA A 399 9.47 22.22 -9.19
N GLU A 400 10.65 22.54 -8.65
CA GLU A 400 11.57 23.49 -9.28
C GLU A 400 12.99 23.17 -8.82
N VAL A 401 13.95 23.42 -9.70
CA VAL A 401 15.38 23.43 -9.42
C VAL A 401 15.93 24.78 -9.87
N GLU A 402 16.45 25.55 -8.93
CA GLU A 402 17.15 26.78 -9.25
C GLU A 402 18.66 26.58 -9.13
N VAL A 403 19.41 27.11 -10.09
CA VAL A 403 20.87 27.10 -10.06
C VAL A 403 21.33 28.55 -10.13
N ILE A 404 21.87 29.07 -9.03
CA ILE A 404 22.21 30.49 -8.89
C ILE A 404 23.70 30.68 -9.18
N SER A 405 24.01 31.59 -10.10
CA SER A 405 25.37 32.06 -10.42
C SER A 405 25.33 33.56 -10.64
N GLY A 406 26.21 34.33 -10.00
CA GLY A 406 26.18 35.79 -10.05
C GLY A 406 24.86 36.38 -9.56
N GLY A 407 24.23 35.76 -8.55
CA GLY A 407 22.94 36.16 -8.00
C GLY A 407 21.71 35.93 -8.90
N THR A 408 21.86 35.25 -10.05
CA THR A 408 20.77 35.00 -11.00
C THR A 408 20.53 33.50 -11.18
N ASN A 409 19.27 33.06 -11.28
CA ASN A 409 18.94 31.67 -11.65
C ASN A 409 19.23 31.43 -13.14
N ILE A 410 20.34 30.73 -13.41
CA ILE A 410 20.83 30.45 -14.77
C ILE A 410 20.27 29.16 -15.38
N ALA A 411 19.56 28.35 -14.60
CA ALA A 411 18.92 27.13 -15.08
C ALA A 411 17.53 27.36 -15.67
N LYS A 412 16.88 28.48 -15.35
CA LYS A 412 15.53 28.78 -15.83
C LYS A 412 15.44 28.75 -17.36
N GLY A 413 14.53 27.93 -17.89
CA GLY A 413 14.31 27.74 -19.32
C GLY A 413 15.42 27.00 -20.08
N ARG A 414 16.39 26.40 -19.37
CA ARG A 414 17.43 25.56 -19.99
C ARG A 414 16.90 24.17 -20.36
N GLU A 415 17.70 23.43 -21.11
CA GLU A 415 17.38 22.07 -21.51
C GLU A 415 17.67 21.11 -20.36
N ALA A 416 16.62 20.41 -19.91
CA ALA A 416 16.72 19.34 -18.94
C ALA A 416 16.24 18.02 -19.51
N THR A 417 16.87 16.95 -19.05
CA THR A 417 16.51 15.57 -19.35
C THR A 417 16.30 14.79 -18.06
N GLN A 418 15.63 13.66 -18.14
CA GLN A 418 15.42 12.78 -16.99
C GLN A 418 15.38 11.33 -17.45
N SER A 419 15.69 10.42 -16.54
CA SER A 419 15.84 8.99 -16.83
C SER A 419 14.63 8.35 -17.50
N SER A 420 13.43 8.86 -17.19
CA SER A 420 12.17 8.48 -17.81
C SER A 420 11.10 9.53 -17.56
N THR A 421 10.05 9.55 -18.36
CA THR A 421 8.94 10.50 -18.18
C THR A 421 7.63 9.73 -18.00
N ASN A 422 6.89 10.04 -16.95
CA ASN A 422 5.54 9.53 -16.73
C ASN A 422 4.51 10.63 -16.97
N GLY A 423 3.59 10.39 -17.92
CA GLY A 423 2.60 11.38 -18.33
C GLY A 423 3.25 12.70 -18.77
N ASP A 424 2.69 13.82 -18.31
CA ASP A 424 3.18 15.15 -18.68
C ASP A 424 4.35 15.67 -17.83
N GLY A 425 4.88 14.89 -16.89
CA GLY A 425 5.93 15.31 -15.95
C GLY A 425 7.31 15.46 -16.57
N LYS A 426 7.44 16.21 -17.67
CA LYS A 426 8.68 16.41 -18.43
C LYS A 426 9.75 17.10 -17.59
N ALA A 427 11.02 16.77 -17.85
CA ALA A 427 12.16 17.32 -17.12
C ALA A 427 12.20 18.86 -17.09
N ALA A 428 11.87 19.53 -18.21
CA ALA A 428 11.91 20.98 -18.31
C ALA A 428 11.01 21.74 -17.31
N ARG A 429 10.03 21.06 -16.69
CA ARG A 429 9.13 21.67 -15.71
C ARG A 429 9.83 22.13 -14.44
N ALA A 430 10.88 21.42 -14.02
CA ALA A 430 11.70 21.88 -12.89
C ALA A 430 12.48 23.18 -13.18
N LEU A 431 12.39 23.77 -14.38
CA LEU A 431 13.11 24.97 -14.79
C LEU A 431 12.19 26.06 -15.33
N ASP A 432 10.87 25.90 -15.17
CA ASP A 432 9.91 26.85 -15.74
C ASP A 432 9.64 28.03 -14.80
N GLY A 433 10.17 27.98 -13.57
CA GLY A 433 10.00 28.99 -12.53
C GLY A 433 8.74 28.78 -11.69
N ASN A 434 8.00 27.69 -11.89
CA ASN A 434 6.83 27.33 -11.12
C ASN A 434 7.20 26.50 -9.89
N LYS A 435 7.53 27.21 -8.81
CA LYS A 435 7.86 26.63 -7.49
C LYS A 435 6.67 26.03 -6.74
N ASP A 436 5.46 26.05 -7.31
CA ASP A 436 4.28 25.55 -6.62
C ASP A 436 4.42 24.04 -6.40
N PRO A 437 4.23 23.52 -5.17
CA PRO A 437 4.46 22.11 -4.91
C PRO A 437 3.28 21.22 -5.33
N ASP A 438 2.14 21.79 -5.71
CA ASP A 438 0.96 21.07 -6.18
C ASP A 438 1.12 20.60 -7.65
N TRP A 439 1.11 19.27 -7.84
CA TRP A 439 1.12 18.59 -9.15
C TRP A 439 0.18 19.20 -10.19
N ASN A 440 -0.98 19.68 -9.74
CA ASN A 440 -2.02 20.19 -10.61
C ASN A 440 -1.65 21.54 -11.23
N LYS A 441 -0.72 22.28 -10.62
CA LYS A 441 -0.20 23.55 -11.14
C LYS A 441 0.78 23.36 -12.30
N GLY A 442 1.19 22.11 -12.55
CA GLY A 442 1.88 21.71 -13.78
C GLY A 442 3.36 22.06 -13.85
N GLY A 443 3.99 22.44 -12.73
CA GLY A 443 5.42 22.74 -12.63
C GLY A 443 6.30 21.52 -12.30
N GLN A 444 5.71 20.33 -12.08
CA GLN A 444 6.46 19.22 -11.51
C GLN A 444 6.92 18.21 -12.55
N THR A 445 8.15 17.74 -12.40
CA THR A 445 8.72 16.59 -13.11
C THR A 445 8.21 15.28 -12.53
N HIS A 446 8.27 14.20 -13.31
CA HIS A 446 7.86 12.87 -12.85
C HIS A 446 8.50 11.77 -13.68
N THR A 447 9.34 10.95 -13.03
CA THR A 447 9.86 9.71 -13.63
C THR A 447 8.86 8.55 -13.48
N THR A 448 8.92 7.53 -14.32
CA THR A 448 8.09 6.32 -14.12
C THR A 448 8.65 5.45 -12.99
N ASN A 449 7.79 4.65 -12.35
CA ASN A 449 8.18 3.56 -11.45
C ASN A 449 8.31 2.20 -12.16
N ALA A 450 7.89 2.10 -13.41
CA ALA A 450 8.01 0.88 -14.21
C ALA A 450 9.38 0.82 -14.90
N GLY A 451 10.28 -0.02 -14.40
CA GLY A 451 11.55 -0.35 -15.05
C GLY A 451 12.71 0.64 -14.88
N SER A 452 12.58 1.66 -14.01
CA SER A 452 13.64 2.62 -13.74
C SER A 452 14.49 2.20 -12.52
N ALA A 453 15.80 2.01 -12.74
CA ALA A 453 16.81 1.97 -11.68
C ALA A 453 17.38 3.37 -11.49
N ASN A 454 17.58 3.80 -10.25
CA ASN A 454 18.13 5.10 -9.87
C ASN A 454 17.55 6.29 -10.69
N PRO A 455 16.25 6.61 -10.56
CA PRO A 455 15.66 7.71 -11.33
C PRO A 455 16.45 9.01 -11.17
N TRP A 456 16.71 9.72 -12.27
CA TRP A 456 17.50 10.94 -12.27
C TRP A 456 16.88 12.02 -13.14
N TRP A 457 17.20 13.27 -12.82
CA TRP A 457 16.88 14.49 -13.55
C TRP A 457 18.17 15.30 -13.70
N GLU A 458 18.43 15.88 -14.88
CA GLU A 458 19.66 16.62 -15.16
C GLU A 458 19.40 17.84 -16.06
N VAL A 459 20.06 18.96 -15.79
CA VAL A 459 20.04 20.17 -16.64
C VAL A 459 21.44 20.47 -17.20
N ASP A 460 21.51 20.84 -18.49
CA ASP A 460 22.68 21.49 -19.10
C ASP A 460 22.52 23.02 -19.05
N LEU A 461 23.43 23.69 -18.35
CA LEU A 461 23.42 25.15 -18.21
C LEU A 461 23.89 25.87 -19.50
N GLY A 462 24.40 25.13 -20.48
CA GLY A 462 24.86 25.58 -21.79
C GLY A 462 26.32 26.05 -21.83
N ALA A 463 26.88 26.44 -20.68
CA ALA A 463 28.29 26.74 -20.50
C ALA A 463 28.68 26.52 -19.03
N SER A 464 29.97 26.26 -18.79
CA SER A 464 30.52 26.14 -17.44
C SER A 464 30.35 27.45 -16.67
N ALA A 465 29.71 27.40 -15.51
CA ALA A 465 29.41 28.54 -14.66
C ALA A 465 29.86 28.30 -13.21
N ASP A 466 30.21 29.38 -12.51
CA ASP A 466 30.58 29.34 -11.09
C ASP A 466 29.31 29.35 -10.22
N ILE A 467 28.91 28.16 -9.76
CA ILE A 467 27.63 27.97 -9.07
C ILE A 467 27.75 28.41 -7.62
N GLU A 468 26.89 29.35 -7.22
CA GLU A 468 26.79 29.86 -5.85
C GLU A 468 25.87 28.99 -5.00
N LYS A 469 24.67 28.70 -5.52
CA LYS A 469 23.63 27.97 -4.79
C LYS A 469 22.80 27.07 -5.72
N VAL A 470 22.27 25.99 -5.16
CA VAL A 470 21.20 25.20 -5.81
C VAL A 470 19.98 25.16 -4.89
N GLY A 471 18.82 25.51 -5.41
CA GLY A 471 17.54 25.41 -4.70
C GLY A 471 16.71 24.26 -5.25
N VAL A 472 16.04 23.50 -4.39
CA VAL A 472 15.16 22.39 -4.77
C VAL A 472 13.82 22.55 -4.08
N TRP A 473 12.75 22.55 -4.88
CA TRP A 473 11.37 22.50 -4.43
C TRP A 473 10.79 21.13 -4.73
N ASN A 474 10.20 20.50 -3.72
CA ASN A 474 9.66 19.15 -3.84
C ASN A 474 8.14 19.19 -4.09
N ARG A 475 7.55 18.04 -4.38
CA ARG A 475 6.10 17.89 -4.58
C ARG A 475 5.38 17.66 -3.26
N ALA A 476 4.31 18.42 -3.02
CA ALA A 476 3.50 18.31 -1.82
C ALA A 476 2.75 16.96 -1.75
N GLY A 477 2.68 16.39 -0.55
CA GLY A 477 2.02 15.11 -0.25
C GLY A 477 2.79 13.86 -0.70
N PHE A 478 3.97 14.05 -1.29
CA PHE A 478 4.88 12.98 -1.71
C PHE A 478 6.34 13.33 -1.46
N GLU A 479 6.60 14.24 -0.53
CA GLU A 479 7.91 14.81 -0.25
C GLU A 479 8.92 13.69 0.06
N GLY A 480 8.50 12.73 0.89
CA GLY A 480 9.29 11.56 1.28
C GLY A 480 9.73 10.66 0.12
N ARG A 481 9.17 10.79 -1.09
CA ARG A 481 9.67 10.04 -2.27
C ARG A 481 11.10 10.42 -2.61
N LEU A 482 11.47 11.69 -2.39
CA LEU A 482 12.79 12.22 -2.69
C LEU A 482 13.80 11.90 -1.57
N ASP A 483 13.42 11.18 -0.50
CA ASP A 483 14.31 10.94 0.63
C ASP A 483 15.54 10.10 0.23
N GLY A 484 16.73 10.54 0.66
CA GLY A 484 18.00 9.89 0.32
C GLY A 484 18.56 10.27 -1.07
N PHE A 485 18.05 11.32 -1.71
CA PHE A 485 18.52 11.75 -3.02
C PHE A 485 19.94 12.36 -3.00
N THR A 486 20.54 12.51 -4.19
CA THR A 486 21.87 13.08 -4.41
C THR A 486 21.79 14.23 -5.40
N ILE A 487 22.51 15.33 -5.12
CA ILE A 487 22.78 16.43 -6.06
C ILE A 487 24.26 16.37 -6.45
N THR A 488 24.55 16.33 -7.74
CA THR A 488 25.91 16.37 -8.30
C THR A 488 26.03 17.50 -9.32
N LEU A 489 27.08 18.31 -9.21
CA LEU A 489 27.48 19.27 -10.25
C LEU A 489 28.64 18.69 -11.03
N LEU A 490 28.57 18.76 -12.36
CA LEU A 490 29.55 18.20 -13.28
C LEU A 490 30.15 19.31 -14.16
N ASP A 491 31.45 19.25 -14.44
CA ASP A 491 32.10 20.13 -15.44
C ASP A 491 31.73 19.76 -16.89
N GLU A 492 32.32 20.46 -17.86
CA GLU A 492 32.07 20.24 -19.28
C GLU A 492 32.49 18.84 -19.74
N GLU A 493 33.51 18.25 -19.12
CA GLU A 493 33.94 16.87 -19.34
C GLU A 493 33.13 15.84 -18.52
N ARG A 494 32.04 16.27 -17.87
CA ARG A 494 31.16 15.47 -17.01
C ARG A 494 31.86 14.85 -15.80
N LYS A 495 32.91 15.48 -15.27
CA LYS A 495 33.55 15.09 -14.01
C LYS A 495 32.87 15.81 -12.85
N GLU A 496 32.71 15.10 -11.73
CA GLU A 496 32.12 15.69 -10.52
C GLU A 496 33.00 16.81 -9.98
N VAL A 497 32.43 18.02 -9.94
CA VAL A 497 33.05 19.20 -9.33
C VAL A 497 32.41 19.56 -7.99
N PHE A 498 31.19 19.07 -7.75
CA PHE A 498 30.52 19.10 -6.47
C PHE A 498 29.59 17.88 -6.31
N ARG A 499 29.45 17.36 -5.09
CA ARG A 499 28.49 16.29 -4.77
C ARG A 499 27.95 16.44 -3.35
N ALA A 500 26.64 16.30 -3.18
CA ALA A 500 25.96 16.18 -1.88
C ALA A 500 24.95 15.04 -1.94
N ALA A 501 25.12 14.01 -1.09
CA ALA A 501 24.38 12.76 -1.19
C ALA A 501 23.65 12.40 0.11
N ASN A 502 22.73 11.44 -0.01
CA ASN A 502 21.87 10.99 1.08
C ASN A 502 21.10 12.15 1.74
N LEU A 503 20.64 13.08 0.91
CA LEU A 503 19.92 14.27 1.35
C LEU A 503 18.53 13.86 1.81
N ALA A 504 18.13 14.32 2.99
CA ALA A 504 16.77 14.11 3.46
C ALA A 504 15.78 14.87 2.57
N ALA A 505 14.59 14.29 2.39
CA ALA A 505 13.53 14.89 1.58
C ALA A 505 13.14 16.28 2.12
N PRO A 506 13.27 17.34 1.31
CA PRO A 506 12.80 18.68 1.66
C PRO A 506 11.33 18.87 1.28
N GLU A 507 10.62 19.80 1.93
CA GLU A 507 9.56 20.55 1.25
C GLU A 507 10.24 21.52 0.25
N MET A 508 11.15 22.33 0.76
CA MET A 508 12.12 23.13 -0.01
C MET A 508 13.50 23.03 0.65
N MET A 509 14.57 23.10 -0.15
CA MET A 509 15.92 23.30 0.39
C MET A 509 16.78 24.19 -0.50
N GLU A 510 17.79 24.79 0.12
CA GLU A 510 18.89 25.46 -0.57
C GLU A 510 20.22 24.87 -0.13
N ILE A 511 21.12 24.66 -1.08
CA ILE A 511 22.53 24.31 -0.84
C ILE A 511 23.43 25.45 -1.28
N ASP A 512 24.28 25.92 -0.36
CA ASP A 512 25.31 26.92 -0.63
C ASP A 512 26.60 26.22 -1.04
N VAL A 513 26.86 26.23 -2.35
CA VAL A 513 27.97 25.49 -2.98
C VAL A 513 29.31 26.14 -2.61
N LYS A 514 29.35 27.47 -2.53
CA LYS A 514 30.57 28.22 -2.18
C LYS A 514 30.92 28.11 -0.69
N SER A 515 29.93 27.90 0.17
CA SER A 515 30.11 27.70 1.61
C SER A 515 30.25 26.23 1.99
N GLY A 516 30.91 25.43 1.14
CA GLY A 516 31.20 24.02 1.43
C GLY A 516 30.00 23.06 1.36
N GLY A 517 28.91 23.45 0.69
CA GLY A 517 27.69 22.65 0.59
C GLY A 517 26.75 22.80 1.79
N ARG A 518 26.78 23.93 2.49
CA ARG A 518 25.90 24.19 3.65
C ARG A 518 24.44 24.15 3.21
N LEU A 519 23.62 23.40 3.95
CA LEU A 519 22.22 23.14 3.62
C LEU A 519 21.26 23.95 4.49
N THR A 520 20.15 24.38 3.90
CA THR A 520 19.02 24.96 4.63
C THR A 520 17.73 24.28 4.17
N TYR A 521 16.96 23.74 5.11
CA TYR A 521 15.63 23.20 4.86
C TYR A 521 14.57 24.25 5.15
N LEU A 522 13.60 24.36 4.25
CA LEU A 522 12.58 25.39 4.24
C LEU A 522 11.22 24.71 4.01
N ALA A 523 10.17 25.27 4.61
CA ALA A 523 8.80 24.92 4.27
C ALA A 523 8.45 25.54 2.90
N TYR A 524 7.35 25.09 2.29
CA TYR A 524 6.91 25.63 0.98
C TYR A 524 6.68 27.15 0.96
N ASP A 525 6.39 27.76 2.12
CA ASP A 525 6.24 29.22 2.25
C ASP A 525 7.57 29.98 2.44
N GLY A 526 8.70 29.28 2.37
CA GLY A 526 10.05 29.83 2.50
C GLY A 526 10.50 30.15 3.92
N LYS A 527 9.68 29.82 4.93
CA LYS A 527 10.12 29.86 6.33
C LYS A 527 10.99 28.64 6.64
N PRO A 528 11.79 28.68 7.72
CA PRO A 528 12.48 27.49 8.19
C PRO A 528 11.55 26.30 8.35
N GLY A 529 11.89 25.21 7.66
CA GLY A 529 11.12 23.97 7.63
C GLY A 529 11.91 22.82 8.24
N ALA A 530 11.20 21.76 8.61
CA ALA A 530 11.81 20.50 8.98
C ALA A 530 12.00 19.65 7.72
N THR A 531 12.91 18.67 7.71
CA THR A 531 12.89 17.64 6.66
C THR A 531 11.57 16.88 6.75
N ALA A 532 11.09 16.27 5.66
CA ALA A 532 9.82 15.53 5.64
C ALA A 532 9.74 14.42 6.71
N ASN A 533 10.89 14.00 7.26
CA ASN A 533 11.03 13.02 8.35
C ASN A 533 11.28 13.64 9.75
N ALA A 534 11.45 14.96 9.88
CA ALA A 534 11.78 15.63 11.15
C ALA A 534 10.55 16.02 12.01
N GLY A 535 9.35 15.60 11.59
CA GLY A 535 8.10 15.71 12.37
C GLY A 535 7.97 14.67 13.50
N GLU A 536 8.86 13.68 13.60
CA GLU A 536 8.91 12.79 14.76
C GLU A 536 9.71 13.42 15.91
N LYS A 537 9.08 14.35 16.65
CA LYS A 537 9.51 14.66 18.02
C LYS A 537 8.79 13.76 19.00
N THR A 538 9.52 12.76 19.48
CA THR A 538 9.18 11.96 20.66
C THR A 538 9.14 12.84 21.91
N ALA A 539 8.13 12.63 22.76
CA ALA A 539 8.16 13.14 24.12
C ALA A 539 9.25 12.40 24.92
N LYS A 540 10.24 13.19 25.39
CA LYS A 540 11.24 12.89 26.42
C LYS A 540 12.35 11.89 26.09
N GLY A 541 13.39 12.43 25.43
CA GLY A 541 14.75 12.41 25.96
C GLY A 541 15.45 11.06 26.13
N LYS A 542 15.89 10.46 25.02
CA LYS A 542 17.19 9.78 24.85
C LYS A 542 17.51 9.79 23.36
N ALA A 543 18.76 10.09 23.01
CA ALA A 543 19.23 10.21 21.63
C ALA A 543 18.83 8.97 20.82
N ARG A 544 18.21 9.17 19.64
CA ARG A 544 18.02 8.12 18.63
C ARG A 544 19.40 7.72 18.11
N LYS A 545 20.01 6.73 18.74
CA LYS A 545 21.01 5.89 18.06
C LYS A 545 20.24 4.88 17.23
N ASN A 546 20.39 5.00 15.92
CA ASN A 546 20.22 3.98 14.88
C ASN A 546 19.12 2.96 15.12
N ASN A 547 17.91 3.25 14.60
CA ASN A 547 16.98 2.19 14.24
C ASN A 547 16.95 2.10 12.70
N PRO A 548 17.08 0.90 12.09
CA PRO A 548 17.22 0.77 10.65
C PRO A 548 15.93 1.17 9.94
N GLN A 549 16.05 2.03 8.93
CA GLN A 549 14.96 2.33 8.01
C GLN A 549 14.51 1.07 7.24
N PRO A 550 13.25 1.03 6.73
CA PRO A 550 12.89 0.10 5.67
C PRO A 550 13.87 0.31 4.52
N SER A 551 14.51 -0.77 4.12
CA SER A 551 15.72 -0.65 3.36
C SER A 551 15.42 -0.23 1.92
N SER A 552 15.79 0.99 1.57
CA SER A 552 15.72 1.48 0.19
C SER A 552 16.63 0.62 -0.66
N GLU A 553 16.14 0.07 -1.78
CA GLU A 553 17.00 -0.70 -2.70
C GLU A 553 18.29 0.09 -2.98
N PRO A 554 19.47 -0.52 -2.78
CA PRO A 554 20.74 0.17 -2.93
C PRO A 554 20.99 0.49 -4.40
N ALA A 555 21.76 1.54 -4.66
CA ALA A 555 22.13 1.92 -6.01
C ALA A 555 22.85 0.76 -6.71
N LEU A 556 22.37 0.41 -7.91
CA LEU A 556 23.03 -0.56 -8.76
C LEU A 556 24.17 0.08 -9.55
N ALA A 557 25.30 -0.61 -9.64
CA ALA A 557 26.39 -0.30 -10.54
C ALA A 557 25.99 -0.54 -12.01
N ASP A 558 26.52 0.28 -12.92
CA ASP A 558 26.33 0.10 -14.35
C ASP A 558 27.03 -1.18 -14.84
N VAL A 559 26.24 -2.12 -15.36
CA VAL A 559 26.73 -3.37 -15.94
C VAL A 559 26.84 -3.19 -17.46
N PRO A 560 28.03 -3.34 -18.07
CA PRO A 560 28.18 -3.30 -19.52
C PRO A 560 27.27 -4.33 -20.20
N THR A 561 26.61 -3.97 -21.29
CA THR A 561 25.64 -4.83 -21.99
C THR A 561 26.29 -6.09 -22.59
N ASP A 562 27.56 -6.00 -22.93
CA ASP A 562 28.42 -7.07 -23.44
C ASP A 562 29.19 -7.80 -22.34
N TYR A 563 28.97 -7.49 -21.06
CA TYR A 563 29.63 -8.21 -19.96
C TYR A 563 29.20 -9.68 -19.94
N ARG A 564 30.16 -10.58 -19.82
CA ARG A 564 29.99 -12.03 -19.84
C ARG A 564 30.89 -12.64 -18.76
N ASP A 565 30.42 -13.69 -18.11
CA ASP A 565 31.23 -14.40 -17.12
C ASP A 565 32.32 -15.23 -17.82
N PRO A 566 33.47 -15.47 -17.17
CA PRO A 566 34.40 -16.50 -17.63
C PRO A 566 33.71 -17.87 -17.60
N LEU A 567 33.60 -18.51 -18.76
CA LEU A 567 33.01 -19.84 -18.93
C LEU A 567 34.06 -20.85 -19.46
N PRO A 568 34.01 -22.13 -19.04
CA PRO A 568 33.07 -22.71 -18.07
C PRO A 568 33.26 -22.12 -16.66
N PHE A 569 32.19 -22.12 -15.86
CA PHE A 569 32.24 -21.64 -14.49
C PHE A 569 33.29 -22.43 -13.68
N ALA A 570 34.04 -21.74 -12.83
CA ALA A 570 35.00 -22.36 -11.92
C ALA A 570 35.09 -21.58 -10.61
N PHE A 571 35.22 -22.27 -9.48
CA PHE A 571 35.42 -21.65 -8.16
C PHE A 571 36.80 -21.01 -8.01
N GLN A 572 36.83 -19.81 -7.46
CA GLN A 572 38.03 -19.04 -7.13
C GLN A 572 38.29 -19.04 -5.62
N GLN A 573 39.51 -18.65 -5.25
CA GLN A 573 39.92 -18.55 -3.84
C GLN A 573 39.05 -17.53 -3.10
N GLY A 574 38.49 -17.94 -1.97
CA GLY A 574 37.75 -17.09 -1.04
C GLY A 574 36.32 -16.76 -1.47
N ASP A 575 35.84 -17.37 -2.55
CA ASP A 575 34.51 -17.11 -3.11
C ASP A 575 33.41 -17.20 -2.05
N VAL A 576 32.55 -16.17 -2.01
CA VAL A 576 31.25 -16.26 -1.34
C VAL A 576 30.18 -16.59 -2.38
N VAL A 577 29.61 -17.77 -2.26
CA VAL A 577 28.52 -18.28 -3.08
C VAL A 577 27.18 -18.01 -2.37
N ALA A 578 26.42 -17.05 -2.89
CA ALA A 578 25.03 -16.85 -2.48
C ALA A 578 24.11 -17.76 -3.31
N ILE A 579 23.24 -18.51 -2.65
CA ILE A 579 22.26 -19.38 -3.32
C ILE A 579 20.90 -18.72 -3.20
N VAL A 580 20.23 -18.44 -4.32
CA VAL A 580 18.90 -17.82 -4.38
C VAL A 580 17.96 -18.73 -5.16
N GLY A 581 16.69 -18.77 -4.77
CA GLY A 581 15.73 -19.63 -5.46
C GLY A 581 14.55 -20.03 -4.61
N ASN A 582 13.72 -20.90 -5.19
CA ASN A 582 12.47 -21.37 -4.59
C ASN A 582 12.68 -22.56 -3.61
N GLY A 583 11.69 -23.46 -3.53
CA GLY A 583 11.66 -24.57 -2.59
C GLY A 583 12.77 -25.61 -2.76
N LEU A 584 13.38 -25.77 -3.96
CA LEU A 584 14.45 -26.75 -4.16
C LEU A 584 15.70 -26.42 -3.32
N PRO A 585 16.39 -25.28 -3.54
CA PRO A 585 17.54 -24.92 -2.72
C PRO A 585 17.16 -24.62 -1.25
N ASP A 586 15.96 -24.09 -0.96
CA ASP A 586 15.47 -23.88 0.42
C ASP A 586 15.46 -25.18 1.21
N ARG A 587 15.16 -26.31 0.56
CA ARG A 587 15.19 -27.62 1.22
C ARG A 587 16.57 -28.26 1.26
N MET A 588 17.41 -28.01 0.24
CA MET A 588 18.72 -28.67 0.14
C MET A 588 19.66 -28.39 1.31
N GLN A 589 19.59 -27.20 1.91
CA GLN A 589 20.34 -26.85 3.12
C GLN A 589 20.03 -27.73 4.34
N HIS A 590 18.85 -28.38 4.39
CA HIS A 590 18.48 -29.24 5.51
C HIS A 590 19.10 -30.65 5.42
N ASP A 591 19.53 -31.07 4.23
CA ASP A 591 20.25 -32.34 4.02
C ASP A 591 21.78 -32.13 3.92
N GLY A 592 22.20 -30.94 3.46
CA GLY A 592 23.60 -30.48 3.45
C GLY A 592 24.49 -31.09 2.36
N TRP A 593 23.96 -31.95 1.49
CA TRP A 593 24.77 -32.72 0.55
C TRP A 593 25.48 -31.88 -0.52
N MET A 594 24.82 -30.89 -1.12
CA MET A 594 25.43 -30.08 -2.18
C MET A 594 26.69 -29.36 -1.71
N GLU A 595 26.62 -28.64 -0.58
CA GLU A 595 27.81 -27.98 -0.04
C GLU A 595 28.85 -28.99 0.44
N THR A 596 28.45 -30.11 1.05
CA THR A 596 29.40 -31.16 1.48
C THR A 596 30.22 -31.67 0.31
N LEU A 597 29.58 -32.01 -0.81
CA LEU A 597 30.26 -32.56 -1.98
C LEU A 597 31.15 -31.50 -2.65
N LEU A 598 30.68 -30.25 -2.74
CA LEU A 598 31.50 -29.15 -3.23
C LEU A 598 32.72 -28.91 -2.33
N GLN A 599 32.53 -28.76 -1.02
CA GLN A 599 33.62 -28.54 -0.06
C GLN A 599 34.64 -29.69 -0.07
N SER A 600 34.19 -30.93 -0.29
CA SER A 600 35.10 -32.09 -0.38
C SER A 600 36.12 -31.98 -1.51
N ALA A 601 35.80 -31.24 -2.58
CA ALA A 601 36.66 -31.01 -3.75
C ALA A 601 37.26 -29.59 -3.81
N LEU A 602 36.81 -28.68 -2.93
CA LEU A 602 37.26 -27.29 -2.88
C LEU A 602 38.23 -27.03 -1.71
N GLN A 603 38.93 -28.08 -1.27
CA GLN A 603 39.97 -27.99 -0.26
C GLN A 603 40.98 -26.88 -0.64
N ASP A 604 41.42 -26.13 0.36
CA ASP A 604 42.29 -24.95 0.25
C ASP A 604 41.70 -23.70 -0.43
N LYS A 605 40.51 -23.77 -1.04
CA LYS A 605 39.88 -22.59 -1.69
C LYS A 605 39.13 -21.67 -0.75
N GLU A 606 38.84 -22.11 0.48
CA GLU A 606 38.10 -21.33 1.50
C GLU A 606 36.75 -20.76 0.98
N VAL A 607 36.04 -21.55 0.16
CA VAL A 607 34.74 -21.15 -0.40
C VAL A 607 33.67 -21.17 0.69
N ARG A 608 32.80 -20.17 0.69
CA ARG A 608 31.70 -19.99 1.65
C ARG A 608 30.38 -20.03 0.94
N PHE A 609 29.42 -20.77 1.48
CA PHE A 609 28.08 -20.86 0.93
C PHE A 609 27.06 -20.19 1.86
N ARG A 610 26.13 -19.45 1.25
CA ARG A 610 25.07 -18.69 1.93
C ARG A 610 23.74 -18.95 1.23
N ASN A 611 22.93 -19.84 1.80
CA ASN A 611 21.61 -20.14 1.27
C ASN A 611 20.59 -19.05 1.62
N MET A 612 20.15 -18.32 0.60
CA MET A 612 19.23 -17.20 0.67
C MET A 612 17.90 -17.52 -0.04
N SER A 613 17.55 -18.80 -0.14
CA SER A 613 16.33 -19.27 -0.78
C SER A 613 15.14 -19.33 0.17
N ALA A 614 13.94 -19.17 -0.38
CA ALA A 614 12.70 -19.45 0.33
C ALA A 614 11.67 -20.05 -0.62
N SER A 615 10.94 -21.04 -0.11
CA SER A 615 9.75 -21.59 -0.78
C SER A 615 8.79 -20.48 -1.20
N GLY A 616 8.43 -20.47 -2.49
CA GLY A 616 7.58 -19.44 -3.09
C GLY A 616 8.30 -18.30 -3.80
N ASP A 617 9.62 -18.19 -3.68
CA ASP A 617 10.41 -17.16 -4.39
C ASP A 617 10.34 -17.33 -5.92
N ARG A 618 10.35 -16.20 -6.62
CA ARG A 618 10.38 -16.08 -8.08
C ARG A 618 11.48 -15.10 -8.49
N PRO A 619 11.97 -15.09 -9.75
CA PRO A 619 13.04 -14.18 -10.18
C PRO A 619 12.76 -12.69 -9.93
N ASP A 620 11.49 -12.30 -9.90
CA ASP A 620 11.02 -10.92 -9.75
C ASP A 620 10.20 -10.65 -8.47
N SER A 621 10.08 -11.65 -7.59
CA SER A 621 9.25 -11.56 -6.37
C SER A 621 9.82 -12.39 -5.23
N PHE A 622 10.17 -11.72 -4.13
CA PHE A 622 10.69 -12.32 -2.90
C PHE A 622 9.79 -11.92 -1.72
N PRO A 623 8.68 -12.64 -1.47
CA PRO A 623 7.75 -12.29 -0.39
C PRO A 623 8.44 -12.37 0.97
N ARG A 624 8.57 -11.23 1.66
CA ARG A 624 9.18 -11.11 3.01
C ARG A 624 8.34 -10.18 3.89
N SER A 625 8.61 -10.19 5.19
CA SER A 625 8.01 -9.22 6.13
C SER A 625 8.35 -7.79 5.69
N GLN A 626 7.42 -6.86 5.87
CA GLN A 626 7.67 -5.44 5.59
C GLN A 626 8.90 -4.97 6.39
N GLY A 627 9.81 -4.22 5.73
CA GLY A 627 11.06 -3.75 6.34
C GLY A 627 12.22 -4.75 6.30
N ALA A 628 12.00 -5.99 5.83
CA ALA A 628 13.09 -6.95 5.63
C ALA A 628 14.09 -6.42 4.60
N THR A 629 15.38 -6.65 4.87
CA THR A 629 16.49 -6.29 3.98
C THR A 629 16.25 -6.81 2.57
N SER A 630 16.49 -5.97 1.56
CA SER A 630 16.25 -6.34 0.17
C SER A 630 17.19 -7.47 -0.27
N MET A 631 16.84 -8.20 -1.33
CA MET A 631 17.73 -9.24 -1.86
C MET A 631 19.08 -8.64 -2.29
N THR A 632 19.08 -7.45 -2.89
CA THR A 632 20.29 -6.74 -3.29
C THR A 632 21.18 -6.41 -2.10
N GLU A 633 20.61 -5.90 -1.02
CA GLU A 633 21.37 -5.59 0.19
C GLU A 633 21.85 -6.84 0.90
N TYR A 634 21.07 -7.92 0.89
CA TYR A 634 21.53 -9.19 1.44
C TYR A 634 22.72 -9.76 0.65
N LEU A 635 22.71 -9.64 -0.68
CA LEU A 635 23.86 -10.00 -1.51
C LEU A 635 25.09 -9.15 -1.12
N GLN A 636 24.92 -7.86 -0.87
CA GLN A 636 25.98 -6.96 -0.38
C GLN A 636 26.44 -7.31 1.05
N HIS A 637 25.52 -7.69 1.94
CA HIS A 637 25.80 -8.11 3.31
C HIS A 637 26.71 -9.33 3.32
N VAL A 638 26.39 -10.34 2.51
CA VAL A 638 27.22 -11.55 2.39
C VAL A 638 28.47 -11.35 1.52
N LYS A 639 28.53 -10.24 0.78
CA LYS A 639 29.62 -9.91 -0.16
C LYS A 639 29.77 -10.99 -1.24
N ALA A 640 28.67 -11.35 -1.89
CA ALA A 640 28.65 -12.42 -2.88
C ALA A 640 29.63 -12.18 -4.05
N ASP A 641 30.46 -13.19 -4.33
CA ASP A 641 31.32 -13.27 -5.52
C ASP A 641 30.67 -14.13 -6.62
N VAL A 642 29.82 -15.08 -6.20
CA VAL A 642 29.09 -16.00 -7.04
C VAL A 642 27.62 -16.05 -6.60
N VAL A 643 26.68 -16.12 -7.55
CA VAL A 643 25.26 -16.37 -7.27
C VAL A 643 24.78 -17.60 -8.02
N PHE A 644 24.27 -18.58 -7.27
CA PHE A 644 23.56 -19.74 -7.80
C PHE A 644 22.07 -19.47 -7.76
N ALA A 645 21.39 -19.48 -8.91
CA ALA A 645 19.98 -19.12 -9.03
C ALA A 645 19.13 -20.30 -9.50
N PHE A 646 18.18 -20.73 -8.66
CA PHE A 646 17.28 -21.87 -8.92
C PHE A 646 15.83 -21.39 -9.06
N PHE A 647 15.37 -21.22 -10.30
CA PHE A 647 14.01 -20.78 -10.61
C PHE A 647 13.43 -21.56 -11.80
N GLY A 648 12.12 -21.51 -12.00
CA GLY A 648 11.41 -22.18 -13.10
C GLY A 648 10.27 -23.07 -12.62
N TYR A 649 10.35 -23.62 -11.39
CA TYR A 649 9.29 -24.49 -10.85
C TYR A 649 8.03 -23.72 -10.45
N ASN A 650 8.16 -22.55 -9.82
CA ASN A 650 6.97 -21.77 -9.42
C ASN A 650 6.31 -21.13 -10.63
N GLU A 651 7.11 -20.83 -11.65
CA GLU A 651 6.71 -20.16 -12.87
C GLU A 651 6.11 -21.13 -13.88
N SER A 652 6.49 -22.43 -13.87
CA SER A 652 5.98 -23.44 -14.81
C SER A 652 4.47 -23.58 -14.78
N PHE A 653 3.83 -23.34 -13.64
CA PHE A 653 2.38 -23.33 -13.48
C PHE A 653 1.65 -22.25 -14.30
N GLU A 654 2.37 -21.27 -14.86
CA GLU A 654 1.82 -20.26 -15.76
C GLU A 654 1.62 -20.77 -17.20
N GLY A 655 2.05 -22.00 -17.51
CA GLY A 655 1.90 -22.62 -18.83
C GLY A 655 3.13 -22.47 -19.73
N VAL A 656 3.23 -23.34 -20.73
CA VAL A 656 4.38 -23.40 -21.66
C VAL A 656 4.55 -22.09 -22.44
N GLU A 657 3.44 -21.42 -22.75
CA GLU A 657 3.40 -20.15 -23.46
C GLU A 657 4.08 -19.00 -22.70
N LYS A 658 4.26 -19.14 -21.38
CA LYS A 658 4.91 -18.15 -20.51
C LYS A 658 6.40 -18.40 -20.27
N ALA A 659 6.96 -19.48 -20.82
CA ALA A 659 8.40 -19.77 -20.71
C ALA A 659 9.29 -18.64 -21.28
N GLY A 660 8.85 -17.96 -22.35
CA GLY A 660 9.58 -16.81 -22.90
C GLY A 660 9.62 -15.61 -21.95
N GLU A 661 8.55 -15.38 -21.17
CA GLU A 661 8.53 -14.32 -20.15
C GLU A 661 9.45 -14.67 -18.98
N HIS A 662 9.56 -15.96 -18.62
CA HIS A 662 10.51 -16.45 -17.61
C HIS A 662 11.96 -16.19 -18.00
N GLN A 663 12.35 -16.45 -19.26
CA GLN A 663 13.67 -16.11 -19.78
C GLN A 663 13.99 -14.62 -19.54
N GLN A 664 13.06 -13.72 -19.90
CA GLN A 664 13.26 -12.28 -19.74
C GLN A 664 13.38 -11.86 -18.27
N LYS A 665 12.59 -12.47 -17.38
CA LYS A 665 12.70 -12.26 -15.92
C LYS A 665 14.06 -12.69 -15.38
N LEU A 666 14.61 -13.82 -15.84
CA LEU A 666 15.94 -14.28 -15.46
C LEU A 666 17.05 -13.34 -15.95
N VAL A 667 16.98 -12.86 -17.20
CA VAL A 667 17.93 -11.88 -17.72
C VAL A 667 17.89 -10.58 -16.91
N ALA A 668 16.70 -10.12 -16.52
CA ALA A 668 16.55 -8.96 -15.64
C ALA A 668 17.14 -9.21 -14.24
N LEU A 669 16.89 -10.38 -13.64
CA LEU A 669 17.48 -10.80 -12.37
C LEU A 669 19.02 -10.81 -12.45
N ILE A 670 19.60 -11.35 -13.52
CA ILE A 670 21.05 -11.39 -13.73
C ILE A 670 21.63 -9.98 -13.78
N ARG A 671 21.01 -9.08 -14.54
CA ARG A 671 21.45 -7.68 -14.64
C ARG A 671 21.41 -6.99 -13.28
N LYS A 672 20.32 -7.16 -12.53
CA LYS A 672 20.18 -6.61 -11.18
C LYS A 672 21.22 -7.18 -10.21
N THR A 673 21.43 -8.50 -10.25
CA THR A 673 22.41 -9.20 -9.42
C THR A 673 23.83 -8.72 -9.71
N ARG A 674 24.21 -8.55 -10.99
CA ARG A 674 25.50 -7.94 -11.35
C ARG A 674 25.60 -6.50 -10.86
N GLY A 675 24.54 -5.72 -11.06
CA GLY A 675 24.45 -4.33 -10.62
C GLY A 675 24.60 -4.17 -9.10
N SER A 676 24.24 -5.18 -8.30
CA SER A 676 24.47 -5.14 -6.85
C SER A 676 25.94 -4.90 -6.47
N LYS A 677 26.87 -5.31 -7.36
CA LYS A 677 28.32 -5.33 -7.13
C LYS A 677 28.63 -5.79 -5.70
N ALA A 678 28.03 -6.92 -5.33
CA ALA A 678 27.85 -7.38 -3.96
C ALA A 678 29.13 -7.35 -3.08
N ASN A 679 30.27 -7.78 -3.61
CA ASN A 679 31.55 -7.77 -2.89
C ASN A 679 32.26 -6.39 -2.87
N GLY A 680 31.68 -5.37 -3.51
CA GLY A 680 32.21 -4.02 -3.68
C GLY A 680 33.32 -3.88 -4.74
N LYS A 681 33.79 -4.98 -5.35
CA LYS A 681 34.97 -5.03 -6.21
C LYS A 681 34.64 -5.43 -7.65
N SER A 682 33.97 -6.56 -7.84
CA SER A 682 33.65 -7.16 -9.13
C SER A 682 32.15 -7.44 -9.25
N PHE A 683 31.69 -7.71 -10.48
CA PHE A 683 30.34 -8.23 -10.67
C PHE A 683 30.30 -9.71 -10.26
N PRO A 684 29.25 -10.14 -9.53
CA PRO A 684 29.06 -11.55 -9.23
C PRO A 684 29.01 -12.41 -10.51
N ARG A 685 29.72 -13.54 -10.48
CA ARG A 685 29.54 -14.61 -11.48
C ARG A 685 28.27 -15.36 -11.16
N ILE A 686 27.51 -15.76 -12.17
CA ILE A 686 26.18 -16.33 -11.96
C ILE A 686 26.13 -17.72 -12.60
N VAL A 687 25.44 -18.65 -11.94
CA VAL A 687 25.08 -19.94 -12.50
C VAL A 687 23.57 -20.10 -12.35
N LEU A 688 22.87 -20.29 -13.46
CA LEU A 688 21.45 -20.62 -13.47
C LEU A 688 21.26 -22.13 -13.42
N PHE A 689 20.37 -22.59 -12.56
CA PHE A 689 19.98 -23.99 -12.44
C PHE A 689 18.55 -24.14 -12.94
N SER A 690 18.32 -25.11 -13.85
CA SER A 690 16.96 -25.45 -14.27
C SER A 690 16.16 -26.09 -13.12
N PRO A 691 14.82 -26.10 -13.17
CA PRO A 691 14.04 -26.89 -12.23
C PRO A 691 14.30 -28.39 -12.43
N ILE A 692 14.09 -29.19 -11.38
CA ILE A 692 14.08 -30.66 -11.50
C ILE A 692 12.79 -31.15 -12.15
N ALA A 693 12.79 -32.38 -12.64
CA ALA A 693 11.58 -33.06 -13.10
C ALA A 693 10.60 -33.32 -11.94
N HIS A 694 9.34 -33.53 -12.31
CA HIS A 694 8.29 -34.05 -11.44
C HIS A 694 8.33 -35.58 -11.51
N GLU A 695 8.70 -36.22 -10.40
CA GLU A 695 8.76 -37.68 -10.26
C GLU A 695 7.36 -38.29 -10.22
N ASN A 696 7.16 -39.38 -10.96
CA ASN A 696 6.03 -40.26 -10.73
C ASN A 696 6.28 -41.15 -9.50
N THR A 697 5.81 -40.73 -8.33
CA THR A 697 5.95 -41.50 -7.07
C THR A 697 5.14 -42.81 -7.04
N ARG A 698 4.32 -43.07 -8.07
CA ARG A 698 3.38 -44.21 -8.18
C ARG A 698 2.33 -44.24 -7.05
N SER A 699 2.17 -43.13 -6.35
CA SER A 699 1.13 -42.92 -5.35
C SER A 699 -0.13 -42.36 -6.01
N ALA A 700 -1.30 -42.92 -5.68
CA ALA A 700 -2.58 -42.41 -6.19
C ALA A 700 -2.97 -41.04 -5.59
N ASN A 701 -2.26 -40.58 -4.54
CA ASN A 701 -2.59 -39.34 -3.82
C ASN A 701 -1.90 -38.09 -4.41
N VAL A 702 -0.99 -38.23 -5.37
CA VAL A 702 -0.28 -37.12 -6.02
C VAL A 702 -0.23 -37.34 -7.54
N PRO A 703 -0.10 -36.28 -8.36
CA PRO A 703 0.01 -36.40 -9.81
C PRO A 703 1.24 -37.23 -10.25
N ASP A 704 1.17 -37.83 -11.43
CA ASP A 704 2.25 -38.62 -12.03
C ASP A 704 3.35 -37.78 -12.72
N GLY A 705 3.23 -36.46 -12.65
CA GLY A 705 4.20 -35.51 -13.20
C GLY A 705 4.19 -35.33 -14.71
N LYS A 706 3.51 -36.15 -15.51
CA LYS A 706 3.63 -36.11 -16.99
C LYS A 706 3.28 -34.76 -17.60
N ALA A 707 2.13 -34.20 -17.22
CA ALA A 707 1.70 -32.90 -17.73
C ALA A 707 2.61 -31.77 -17.25
N HIS A 708 3.09 -31.85 -16.01
CA HIS A 708 3.97 -30.82 -15.45
C HIS A 708 5.37 -30.87 -16.06
N ASN A 709 5.89 -32.06 -16.38
CA ASN A 709 7.20 -32.23 -17.00
C ASN A 709 7.30 -31.56 -18.38
N ILE A 710 6.20 -31.49 -19.14
CA ILE A 710 6.16 -30.71 -20.39
C ILE A 710 6.44 -29.22 -20.12
N GLN A 711 5.87 -28.68 -19.04
CA GLN A 711 6.09 -27.30 -18.63
C GLN A 711 7.50 -27.11 -18.07
N LEU A 712 7.96 -27.99 -17.18
CA LEU A 712 9.29 -27.92 -16.58
C LEU A 712 10.41 -28.02 -17.62
N GLU A 713 10.23 -28.83 -18.67
CA GLU A 713 11.16 -28.89 -19.80
C GLU A 713 11.20 -27.55 -20.56
N ALA A 714 10.04 -26.93 -20.83
CA ALA A 714 9.99 -25.63 -21.48
C ALA A 714 10.70 -24.53 -20.66
N TYR A 715 10.52 -24.54 -19.34
CA TYR A 715 11.18 -23.60 -18.42
C TYR A 715 12.67 -23.90 -18.24
N THR A 716 13.08 -25.17 -18.38
CA THR A 716 14.49 -25.57 -18.46
C THR A 716 15.16 -24.95 -19.68
N ARG A 717 14.54 -25.09 -20.86
CA ARG A 717 15.03 -24.50 -22.11
C ARG A 717 15.07 -22.97 -22.06
N ALA A 718 14.06 -22.34 -21.44
CA ALA A 718 14.06 -20.89 -21.22
C ALA A 718 15.17 -20.43 -20.28
N THR A 719 15.49 -21.22 -19.25
CA THR A 719 16.59 -20.94 -18.32
C THR A 719 17.95 -21.07 -19.01
N GLU A 720 18.14 -22.10 -19.84
CA GLU A 720 19.32 -22.25 -20.69
C GLU A 720 19.47 -21.07 -21.67
N ALA A 721 18.37 -20.67 -22.33
CA ALA A 721 18.36 -19.54 -23.24
C ALA A 721 18.74 -18.22 -22.54
N ALA A 722 18.22 -17.98 -21.32
CA ALA A 722 18.60 -16.83 -20.50
C ALA A 722 20.09 -16.85 -20.15
N ALA A 723 20.62 -18.01 -19.77
CA ALA A 723 22.03 -18.17 -19.44
C ALA A 723 22.94 -17.85 -20.63
N LYS A 724 22.58 -18.36 -21.82
CA LYS A 724 23.29 -18.08 -23.07
C LYS A 724 23.23 -16.61 -23.46
N GLU A 725 22.06 -15.99 -23.35
CA GLU A 725 21.84 -14.57 -23.67
C GLU A 725 22.70 -13.65 -22.79
N ALA A 726 22.68 -13.88 -21.47
CA ALA A 726 23.41 -13.08 -20.51
C ALA A 726 24.90 -13.49 -20.34
N GLY A 727 25.30 -14.61 -20.95
CA GLY A 727 26.58 -15.28 -20.80
C GLY A 727 26.96 -15.52 -19.36
N VAL A 728 26.16 -16.34 -18.70
CA VAL A 728 26.39 -16.86 -17.35
C VAL A 728 26.42 -18.39 -17.42
N GLY A 729 26.84 -19.04 -16.34
CA GLY A 729 26.83 -20.50 -16.28
C GLY A 729 25.41 -21.07 -16.31
N PHE A 730 25.25 -22.27 -16.83
CA PHE A 730 24.01 -23.04 -16.80
C PHE A 730 24.27 -24.46 -16.33
N VAL A 731 23.43 -24.95 -15.42
CA VAL A 731 23.42 -26.34 -14.98
C VAL A 731 22.02 -26.90 -15.18
N ASP A 732 21.93 -27.96 -15.97
CA ASP A 732 20.68 -28.67 -16.17
C ASP A 732 20.45 -29.70 -15.07
N LEU A 733 19.34 -29.55 -14.36
CA LEU A 733 18.84 -30.48 -13.35
C LEU A 733 17.63 -31.27 -13.82
N PHE A 734 16.91 -30.81 -14.85
CA PHE A 734 15.67 -31.44 -15.30
C PHE A 734 15.94 -32.83 -15.87
N HIS A 735 16.80 -32.93 -16.89
CA HIS A 735 17.05 -34.21 -17.56
C HIS A 735 17.76 -35.22 -16.63
N PRO A 736 18.81 -34.85 -15.87
CA PRO A 736 19.43 -35.80 -14.94
C PRO A 736 18.46 -36.26 -13.84
N SER A 737 17.64 -35.36 -13.29
CA SER A 737 16.66 -35.77 -12.26
C SER A 737 15.58 -36.69 -12.84
N LEU A 738 15.13 -36.46 -14.07
CA LEU A 738 14.22 -37.36 -14.77
C LEU A 738 14.81 -38.77 -14.89
N GLU A 739 16.06 -38.89 -15.31
CA GLU A 739 16.77 -40.18 -15.39
C GLU A 739 16.91 -40.85 -14.02
N LEU A 740 17.24 -40.09 -12.96
CA LEU A 740 17.31 -40.60 -11.60
C LEU A 740 15.96 -41.14 -11.12
N PHE A 741 14.87 -40.39 -11.38
CA PHE A 741 13.51 -40.77 -11.00
C PHE A 741 13.02 -42.01 -11.76
N ASP A 742 13.33 -42.12 -13.04
CA ASP A 742 12.96 -43.30 -13.85
C ASP A 742 13.73 -44.56 -13.40
N ALA A 743 15.00 -44.40 -13.02
CA ALA A 743 15.83 -45.50 -12.52
C ALA A 743 15.52 -45.92 -11.07
N ALA A 744 14.85 -45.05 -10.30
CA ALA A 744 14.60 -45.25 -8.88
C ALA A 744 13.61 -46.40 -8.61
N ARG A 745 13.98 -47.29 -7.69
CA ARG A 745 13.08 -48.35 -7.19
C ARG A 745 12.12 -47.84 -6.12
N THR A 746 12.56 -46.86 -5.35
CA THR A 746 11.81 -46.16 -4.29
C THR A 746 11.77 -44.68 -4.62
N PRO A 747 10.65 -43.97 -4.42
CA PRO A 747 10.56 -42.55 -4.73
C PRO A 747 11.68 -41.72 -4.12
N LEU A 748 12.33 -40.89 -4.93
CA LEU A 748 13.37 -39.94 -4.52
C LEU A 748 12.77 -38.60 -4.09
N THR A 749 11.47 -38.43 -4.23
CA THR A 749 10.69 -37.29 -3.75
C THR A 749 9.57 -37.74 -2.79
N ILE A 750 9.14 -36.83 -1.92
CA ILE A 750 8.07 -37.02 -0.95
C ILE A 750 6.71 -36.93 -1.64
N ASN A 751 6.56 -36.05 -2.63
CA ASN A 751 5.28 -35.70 -3.25
C ASN A 751 5.38 -35.44 -4.77
N GLY A 752 6.38 -36.04 -5.42
CA GLY A 752 6.68 -35.83 -6.84
C GLY A 752 7.65 -34.67 -7.09
N VAL A 753 7.91 -33.81 -6.09
CA VAL A 753 8.67 -32.56 -6.30
C VAL A 753 9.71 -32.36 -5.21
N HIS A 754 9.33 -32.45 -3.94
CA HIS A 754 10.28 -32.21 -2.85
C HIS A 754 11.13 -33.47 -2.61
N LEU A 755 12.44 -33.36 -2.76
CA LEU A 755 13.36 -34.49 -2.59
C LEU A 755 13.30 -35.09 -1.17
N THR A 756 13.48 -36.40 -1.10
CA THR A 756 13.88 -37.11 0.12
C THR A 756 15.36 -36.88 0.39
N PRO A 757 15.90 -37.23 1.58
CA PRO A 757 17.33 -37.11 1.84
C PRO A 757 18.22 -37.87 0.84
N GLU A 758 17.74 -39.02 0.34
CA GLU A 758 18.43 -39.80 -0.69
C GLU A 758 18.33 -39.16 -2.07
N GLY A 759 17.16 -38.64 -2.46
CA GLY A 759 17.02 -37.87 -3.70
C GLY A 759 17.89 -36.61 -3.70
N ASN A 760 18.02 -35.97 -2.54
CA ASN A 760 18.90 -34.82 -2.34
C ASN A 760 20.36 -35.19 -2.57
N ARG A 761 20.83 -36.29 -1.95
CA ARG A 761 22.19 -36.81 -2.12
C ARG A 761 22.51 -37.05 -3.59
N GLN A 762 21.65 -37.76 -4.33
CA GLN A 762 21.89 -38.08 -5.73
C GLN A 762 21.88 -36.83 -6.63
N LEU A 763 20.95 -35.89 -6.41
CA LEU A 763 20.95 -34.63 -7.17
C LEU A 763 22.18 -33.77 -6.85
N ALA A 764 22.64 -33.78 -5.59
CA ALA A 764 23.85 -33.07 -5.18
C ALA A 764 25.11 -33.62 -5.88
N GLU A 765 25.20 -34.95 -6.11
CA GLU A 765 26.28 -35.56 -6.91
C GLU A 765 26.26 -35.07 -8.36
N VAL A 766 25.08 -34.93 -8.97
CA VAL A 766 24.92 -34.33 -10.30
C VAL A 766 25.44 -32.89 -10.30
N ILE A 767 24.97 -32.06 -9.37
CA ILE A 767 25.36 -30.65 -9.27
C ILE A 767 26.87 -30.51 -9.08
N ALA A 768 27.46 -31.23 -8.11
CA ALA A 768 28.89 -31.17 -7.83
C ALA A 768 29.71 -31.64 -9.03
N THR A 769 29.32 -32.74 -9.67
CA THR A 769 30.01 -33.26 -10.85
C THR A 769 30.04 -32.26 -11.99
N VAL A 770 28.92 -31.59 -12.27
CA VAL A 770 28.83 -30.61 -13.35
C VAL A 770 29.65 -29.35 -13.03
N LEU A 771 29.55 -28.83 -11.80
CA LEU A 771 30.24 -27.58 -11.42
C LEU A 771 31.75 -27.74 -11.28
N LEU A 772 32.23 -28.94 -10.93
CA LEU A 772 33.66 -29.23 -10.76
C LEU A 772 34.30 -29.78 -12.02
N GLY A 773 33.50 -30.32 -12.96
CA GLY A 773 33.98 -30.96 -14.18
C GLY A 773 34.52 -32.39 -13.98
N ASP A 774 34.56 -32.86 -12.73
CA ASP A 774 35.01 -34.19 -12.33
C ASP A 774 33.91 -34.92 -11.56
N ARG A 775 33.86 -36.25 -11.69
CA ARG A 775 32.84 -37.06 -11.00
C ARG A 775 33.03 -37.00 -9.48
N VAL A 776 32.01 -36.51 -8.78
CA VAL A 776 31.96 -36.47 -7.31
C VAL A 776 30.82 -37.34 -6.80
N VAL A 777 31.11 -38.20 -5.83
CA VAL A 777 30.16 -39.17 -5.26
C VAL A 777 30.22 -39.08 -3.74
N ALA A 778 29.06 -39.10 -3.09
CA ALA A 778 28.96 -39.12 -1.64
C ALA A 778 29.49 -40.43 -1.08
N SER A 779 30.22 -40.35 0.03
CA SER A 779 30.69 -41.52 0.75
C SER A 779 30.47 -41.36 2.25
N ALA A 780 30.45 -42.48 2.98
CA ALA A 780 30.26 -42.47 4.43
C ALA A 780 31.38 -41.70 5.17
N SER A 781 32.57 -41.58 4.57
CA SER A 781 33.67 -40.80 5.16
C SER A 781 33.43 -39.30 5.16
N MET A 782 32.45 -38.80 4.39
CA MET A 782 32.09 -37.39 4.34
C MET A 782 31.09 -36.97 5.43
N GLU A 783 30.59 -37.89 6.25
CA GLU A 783 29.60 -37.56 7.29
C GLU A 783 30.10 -36.53 8.32
N PRO A 784 31.38 -36.55 8.77
CA PRO A 784 31.90 -35.48 9.62
C PRO A 784 31.85 -34.09 8.94
N LEU A 785 32.17 -34.03 7.64
CA LEU A 785 32.09 -32.79 6.87
C LEU A 785 30.64 -32.35 6.71
N ARG A 786 29.73 -33.27 6.39
CA ARG A 786 28.29 -32.99 6.29
C ARG A 786 27.70 -32.49 7.60
N SER A 787 28.13 -33.07 8.72
CA SER A 787 27.71 -32.63 10.06
C SER A 787 28.18 -31.20 10.35
N ALA A 788 29.41 -30.83 9.95
CA ALA A 788 29.91 -29.47 10.08
C ALA A 788 29.14 -28.48 9.17
N VAL A 789 28.82 -28.90 7.94
CA VAL A 789 27.98 -28.12 7.01
C VAL A 789 26.58 -27.89 7.58
N LEU A 790 25.94 -28.93 8.11
CA LEU A 790 24.59 -28.83 8.70
C LEU A 790 24.56 -27.93 9.94
N ASP A 791 25.59 -27.98 10.79
CA ASP A 791 25.70 -27.05 11.92
C ASP A 791 25.83 -25.59 11.42
N LYS A 792 26.67 -25.36 10.40
CA LYS A 792 26.79 -24.04 9.75
C LYS A 792 25.46 -23.57 9.16
N GLU A 793 24.78 -24.42 8.39
CA GLU A 793 23.50 -24.11 7.74
C GLU A 793 22.39 -23.82 8.76
N ASN A 794 22.36 -24.52 9.90
CA ASN A 794 21.38 -24.22 10.95
C ASN A 794 21.53 -22.78 11.49
N HIS A 795 22.76 -22.31 11.71
CA HIS A 795 22.99 -20.93 12.16
C HIS A 795 22.67 -19.91 11.05
N TRP A 796 23.08 -20.22 9.82
CA TRP A 796 22.82 -19.35 8.67
C TRP A 796 21.32 -19.24 8.34
N ASN A 797 20.57 -20.35 8.38
CA ASN A 797 19.14 -20.34 8.13
C ASN A 797 18.40 -19.52 9.20
N ASN A 798 18.75 -19.67 10.48
CA ASN A 798 18.19 -18.81 11.53
C ASN A 798 18.58 -17.33 11.36
N ARG A 799 19.72 -17.03 10.74
CA ARG A 799 20.16 -15.67 10.39
C ARG A 799 19.37 -15.07 9.23
N TYR A 800 19.19 -15.83 8.15
CA TYR A 800 18.53 -15.35 6.94
C TYR A 800 17.01 -15.38 7.08
N ARG A 801 16.46 -16.45 7.68
CA ARG A 801 15.04 -16.73 7.85
C ARG A 801 14.66 -16.72 9.33
N ALA A 802 14.77 -15.54 9.94
CA ALA A 802 14.32 -15.35 11.32
C ALA A 802 12.84 -15.76 11.46
N ARG A 803 12.55 -16.59 12.48
CA ARG A 803 11.22 -17.21 12.69
C ARG A 803 10.10 -16.18 12.88
N ASP A 804 10.39 -15.04 13.51
CA ASP A 804 9.46 -13.92 13.65
C ASP A 804 10.00 -12.67 12.92
N GLY A 805 9.83 -12.64 11.60
CA GLY A 805 10.25 -11.49 10.80
C GLY A 805 9.49 -10.18 11.12
N ASN A 806 8.33 -10.26 11.78
CA ASN A 806 7.57 -9.07 12.17
C ASN A 806 8.17 -8.39 13.41
N ASP A 807 8.72 -9.16 14.34
CA ASP A 807 9.49 -8.64 15.48
C ASP A 807 10.89 -8.16 15.05
N VAL A 808 11.49 -8.75 14.02
CA VAL A 808 12.83 -8.35 13.55
C VAL A 808 12.78 -7.09 12.66
N TRP A 809 11.84 -7.05 11.71
CA TRP A 809 11.78 -6.02 10.66
C TRP A 809 10.42 -5.34 10.54
N GLY A 810 9.34 -6.03 10.93
CA GLY A 810 7.96 -5.55 10.73
C GLY A 810 7.46 -4.58 11.79
N GLY A 811 6.13 -4.44 11.90
CA GLY A 811 5.51 -3.43 12.77
C GLY A 811 5.84 -3.61 14.25
N ARG A 812 6.08 -4.84 14.69
CA ARG A 812 6.44 -5.14 16.08
C ARG A 812 7.91 -4.91 16.41
N SER A 813 8.76 -4.70 15.41
CA SER A 813 10.17 -4.33 15.61
C SER A 813 10.34 -3.02 16.40
N THR A 814 9.31 -2.17 16.41
CA THR A 814 9.27 -0.90 17.15
C THR A 814 8.86 -1.03 18.62
N LEU A 815 8.37 -2.19 19.06
CA LEU A 815 7.97 -2.41 20.44
C LEU A 815 9.19 -2.32 21.36
N THR A 816 9.11 -1.49 22.40
CA THR A 816 10.16 -1.30 23.39
C THR A 816 9.84 -1.98 24.71
N PHE A 817 10.87 -2.51 25.35
CA PHE A 817 10.78 -3.21 26.64
C PHE A 817 11.77 -2.60 27.65
N ALA A 818 12.24 -3.38 28.63
CA ALA A 818 13.15 -2.92 29.67
C ALA A 818 14.33 -2.10 29.09
N ASN A 819 14.64 -0.98 29.73
CA ASN A 819 15.70 -0.05 29.31
C ASN A 819 15.50 0.62 27.93
N ASP A 820 14.26 0.76 27.47
CA ASP A 820 13.89 1.42 26.20
C ASP A 820 14.44 0.70 24.95
N GLN A 821 14.87 -0.57 25.06
CA GLN A 821 15.35 -1.35 23.91
C GLN A 821 14.15 -1.84 23.09
N SER A 822 14.21 -1.62 21.77
CA SER A 822 13.22 -2.16 20.85
C SER A 822 13.51 -3.62 20.48
N ASN A 823 12.49 -4.34 20.02
CA ASN A 823 12.67 -5.66 19.40
C ASN A 823 13.70 -5.61 18.28
N ALA A 824 13.68 -4.56 17.44
CA ALA A 824 14.70 -4.36 16.41
C ALA A 824 16.12 -4.30 17.00
N VAL A 825 16.35 -3.54 18.05
CA VAL A 825 17.69 -3.40 18.66
C VAL A 825 18.21 -4.74 19.17
N VAL A 826 17.38 -5.51 19.86
CA VAL A 826 17.76 -6.82 20.41
C VAL A 826 17.97 -7.83 19.29
N LEU A 827 16.98 -7.99 18.41
CA LEU A 827 16.99 -9.05 17.41
C LEU A 827 18.00 -8.78 16.28
N GLN A 828 18.22 -7.52 15.86
CA GLN A 828 19.28 -7.21 14.91
C GLN A 828 20.68 -7.50 15.50
N HIS A 829 20.85 -7.32 16.82
CA HIS A 829 22.08 -7.74 17.48
C HIS A 829 22.25 -9.26 17.47
N GLU A 830 21.19 -10.02 17.75
CA GLU A 830 21.22 -11.49 17.63
C GLU A 830 21.55 -11.95 16.20
N LEU A 831 21.02 -11.28 15.17
CA LEU A 831 21.40 -11.53 13.79
C LEU A 831 22.91 -11.31 13.57
N SER A 832 23.49 -10.24 14.10
CA SER A 832 24.95 -10.01 14.00
C SER A 832 25.77 -11.10 14.72
N MET A 833 25.25 -11.67 15.81
CA MET A 833 25.89 -12.80 16.48
C MET A 833 25.83 -14.05 15.61
N LEU A 834 24.70 -14.32 14.95
CA LEU A 834 24.56 -15.43 14.02
C LEU A 834 25.48 -15.28 12.79
N ASP A 835 25.77 -14.06 12.33
CA ASP A 835 26.79 -13.82 11.30
C ASP A 835 28.17 -14.32 11.76
N VAL A 836 28.60 -13.96 12.97
CA VAL A 836 29.87 -14.43 13.56
C VAL A 836 29.86 -15.95 13.79
N MET A 837 28.76 -16.51 14.29
CA MET A 837 28.62 -17.94 14.51
C MET A 837 28.73 -18.72 13.19
N THR A 838 28.11 -18.23 12.12
CA THR A 838 28.21 -18.82 10.78
C THR A 838 29.65 -18.76 10.26
N MET A 839 30.30 -17.60 10.38
CA MET A 839 31.70 -17.43 9.93
C MET A 839 32.67 -18.36 10.64
N ASN A 840 32.53 -18.55 11.96
CA ASN A 840 33.38 -19.48 12.70
C ASN A 840 33.19 -20.94 12.25
N ARG A 841 31.99 -21.27 11.75
CA ARG A 841 31.67 -22.61 11.26
C ARG A 841 32.15 -22.85 9.84
N ASP A 842 32.31 -21.81 9.02
CA ASP A 842 33.04 -21.95 7.75
C ASP A 842 34.47 -22.47 8.02
N ALA A 843 35.18 -21.86 8.98
CA ALA A 843 36.52 -22.33 9.37
C ALA A 843 36.52 -23.76 9.91
N ARG A 844 35.44 -24.19 10.58
CA ARG A 844 35.28 -25.58 11.01
C ARG A 844 35.07 -26.52 9.82
N VAL A 845 34.25 -26.13 8.85
CA VAL A 845 34.01 -26.91 7.62
C VAL A 845 35.32 -27.17 6.88
N TRP A 846 36.18 -26.16 6.73
CA TRP A 846 37.48 -26.35 6.05
C TRP A 846 38.50 -27.16 6.85
N ALA A 847 38.35 -27.23 8.17
CA ALA A 847 39.26 -27.97 9.04
C ALA A 847 38.90 -29.46 9.20
N VAL A 848 37.74 -29.88 8.67
CA VAL A 848 37.30 -31.29 8.61
C VAL A 848 37.73 -31.86 7.27
#